data_AF-A0A3L7UJ05-F1
#
_entry.id   AF-A0A3L7UJ05-F1
#
_cell.length_a   1.000
_cell.length_b   1.000
_cell.length_c   1.000
_cell.angle_alpha   90.00
_cell.angle_beta   90.00
_cell.angle_gamma   90.00
#
_symmetry.space_group_name_H-M   'P 1'
#
loop_
_entity.id
_entity.type
_entity.pdbx_description
1 polymer ?
#
loop_
_entity_poly.entity_id
_entity_poly.type
_entity_poly.pdbx_seq_one_letter_code
_entity_poly.pdbx_strand_id
1 'polypeptide(L)'
;MSGDASQDSESRNLSDPPNGTVVSTHSIFSDERDLPDELPEDEPLTPEMVEEEAVRGDFMLRWAAIFLAVLLGFTQINDTKPLVLIRSGDYMRAHGQLPPRTDVLSLTAADKPSPNVSWLFDHVVSLCWSAGGEKALTLLKVAIAGLVAYLLTQISIRGVPTWWNCICAVFAIVACSSDFVPLPELVTMLGMTITMRWLSQHRLGIASGLTWKLPLLIAVWCNFDPRAWIGAFVVVLYIFGEFVRQRIAARKSAASIEPESSTPWLIAGLSVVALLVNPFPGNSLLGPVTMYSIEYPAMKAQRRVDIPAAATSFDGRVDYYSVLNPSAIRLFDHSQIAGLALLLLGFVVLLLARTRRDLGFLCVLLGVTGLSLLAAHELPAAAIVAAVVAGISAQDWYRRGFNQQYTLDTKELLFSRGGRAVTVLALAGLAFCIVASRLPGAAALGWGFDSDTRATMDTFAAQIKDLDPAANILHTRLDQGDMLIWNGRKSFIDSRILPFGRPGDPNEQPKLAKSVFAKHSILLTTLFQPTPPPEDKSQDKAEQKKYEELMNAKMGVSEETLAEFRITHAIIRLAPPGPPDFRSVFNLTQTQQWVPISIEASAAILKRISPATPAAERAALAPNWTDKAFRSAAIAPSTLREFARAPNFYEKYVYRTRPTIDENMRLAINYSTLASLQPQSMEEAMSTIATSHLAIRQLNLALDRSPNDANAYRLLGFSYTRLAELEQMLGGPSLGTRFKRMRYLQAVMAYRQSLVTEPNDKVAWGELLSLYRQQNRIDLAGEAIDRLLPLLEDEYLDSPDPQIQALLSEQQGFRRDSRDRIRDNEKRLQEFLETQVPSEVEEDRVSQLVNLAFQIDNTGFGLAALRLLDDDRESVNRDPRGIINRGQLMLEAGRLEEAHQTLAMMAEQARQQPEQIAGTDWQFASAMTQLAISDLTSAYDTWTSQLKDLDQVMAMQEPYMRSLMSLPFVADVNTMMNSPIPVWPTSHLSELSVGMSALPASRAEVLFLLALIRLEEANIESAQSFFKAVITQCGESNYRQLSVAYLAMLNDQTEVFISEYMISDFEPYDFPGEPDPPPVAPPRPSTSGE
;
A
#
# COMPACT_ATOMS: atom_id res chain seq x y z
N MET A 1 -45.55 -34.80 -13.95
CA MET A 1 -45.73 -35.44 -15.27
C MET A 1 -44.47 -36.23 -15.56
N SER A 2 -44.68 -37.46 -15.96
CA SER A 2 -43.84 -38.65 -15.80
C SER A 2 -42.70 -38.79 -16.80
N GLY A 3 -41.59 -39.37 -16.30
CA GLY A 3 -40.81 -40.41 -16.98
C GLY A 3 -39.36 -40.01 -17.30
N ASP A 4 -38.35 -40.86 -17.11
CA ASP A 4 -38.18 -42.10 -16.36
C ASP A 4 -36.68 -42.48 -16.42
N ALA A 5 -36.26 -43.43 -15.58
CA ALA A 5 -34.99 -44.21 -15.57
C ALA A 5 -33.79 -43.62 -14.77
N SER A 6 -33.62 -43.92 -13.47
CA SER A 6 -33.11 -45.17 -12.83
C SER A 6 -31.58 -45.32 -12.93
N GLN A 7 -30.81 -45.06 -11.85
CA GLN A 7 -30.33 -46.06 -10.84
C GLN A 7 -29.46 -47.17 -11.46
N ASP A 8 -28.31 -47.58 -10.93
CA ASP A 8 -27.62 -47.30 -9.67
C ASP A 8 -26.24 -47.98 -9.71
N SER A 9 -25.46 -47.69 -8.67
CA SER A 9 -24.46 -48.57 -8.02
C SER A 9 -22.99 -48.53 -8.52
N GLU A 10 -22.16 -47.90 -7.66
CA GLU A 10 -21.10 -48.54 -6.85
C GLU A 10 -20.09 -49.46 -7.56
N SER A 11 -18.81 -49.54 -7.22
CA SER A 11 -17.97 -49.01 -6.14
C SER A 11 -16.55 -49.42 -6.53
N ARG A 12 -15.52 -48.67 -6.14
CA ARG A 12 -14.16 -49.22 -6.01
C ARG A 12 -13.29 -48.31 -5.16
N ASN A 13 -13.10 -48.77 -3.92
CA ASN A 13 -12.02 -48.37 -3.03
C ASN A 13 -10.86 -49.36 -3.19
N LEU A 14 -9.63 -48.80 -3.21
CA LEU A 14 -8.37 -49.29 -2.59
C LEU A 14 -7.85 -50.68 -3.02
N SER A 15 -6.56 -50.94 -3.29
CA SER A 15 -5.30 -50.38 -2.79
C SER A 15 -4.12 -50.90 -3.65
N ASP A 16 -3.10 -50.06 -3.82
CA ASP A 16 -1.67 -50.24 -4.16
C ASP A 16 -1.18 -51.38 -5.09
N PRO A 17 -0.17 -51.06 -5.93
CA PRO A 17 1.10 -51.77 -5.77
C PRO A 17 2.37 -50.93 -6.06
N PRO A 18 3.55 -51.32 -5.57
CA PRO A 18 4.82 -50.74 -5.98
C PRO A 18 5.52 -51.51 -7.11
N ASN A 19 6.11 -50.71 -8.01
CA ASN A 19 7.34 -50.87 -8.82
C ASN A 19 7.76 -52.21 -9.45
N GLY A 20 8.05 -52.16 -10.76
CA GLY A 20 9.07 -53.05 -11.37
C GLY A 20 9.04 -53.24 -12.90
N THR A 21 9.44 -52.22 -13.66
CA THR A 21 10.21 -52.25 -14.94
C THR A 21 9.81 -53.13 -16.16
N VAL A 22 9.41 -52.39 -17.21
CA VAL A 22 9.77 -52.46 -18.66
C VAL A 22 9.43 -53.71 -19.49
N VAL A 23 8.41 -53.56 -20.36
CA VAL A 23 8.32 -54.27 -21.65
C VAL A 23 7.71 -53.34 -22.72
N SER A 24 8.39 -53.24 -23.87
CA SER A 24 7.99 -52.59 -25.11
C SER A 24 6.79 -53.26 -25.77
N THR A 25 5.89 -52.50 -26.39
CA THR A 25 4.87 -53.06 -27.30
C THR A 25 5.05 -52.54 -28.72
N HIS A 26 5.32 -53.50 -29.61
CA HIS A 26 5.37 -53.38 -31.06
C HIS A 26 3.97 -53.58 -31.66
N SER A 27 3.63 -52.71 -32.61
CA SER A 27 2.80 -52.87 -33.82
C SER A 27 1.45 -53.61 -33.73
N ILE A 28 0.39 -52.85 -33.96
CA ILE A 28 -0.81 -53.31 -34.66
C ILE A 28 -0.99 -52.42 -35.90
N PHE A 29 -0.50 -52.91 -37.04
CA PHE A 29 -0.95 -52.53 -38.38
C PHE A 29 -1.63 -53.76 -38.96
N SER A 30 -2.87 -53.62 -39.43
CA SER A 30 -3.38 -54.14 -40.72
C SER A 30 -4.91 -54.12 -40.74
N ASP A 31 -5.47 -53.13 -41.42
CA ASP A 31 -6.55 -53.36 -42.40
C ASP A 31 -6.65 -52.11 -43.29
N GLU A 32 -6.16 -52.26 -44.54
CA GLU A 32 -6.22 -51.28 -45.61
C GLU A 32 -7.66 -51.11 -46.12
N ARG A 33 -8.14 -49.86 -46.18
CA ARG A 33 -9.21 -49.40 -47.08
C ARG A 33 -9.09 -47.88 -47.30
N ASP A 34 -8.39 -47.54 -48.38
CA ASP A 34 -8.42 -46.30 -49.19
C ASP A 34 -8.92 -45.00 -48.53
N LEU A 35 -8.00 -44.27 -47.93
CA LEU A 35 -8.04 -42.80 -47.88
C LEU A 35 -6.82 -42.31 -48.66
N PRO A 36 -6.95 -41.33 -49.58
CA PRO A 36 -5.79 -40.78 -50.27
C PRO A 36 -4.90 -40.05 -49.26
N ASP A 37 -3.80 -40.70 -48.88
CA ASP A 37 -2.69 -40.20 -48.07
C ASP A 37 -1.74 -39.27 -48.89
N GLU A 38 -2.31 -38.33 -49.64
CA GLU A 38 -1.56 -37.19 -50.13
C GLU A 38 -2.04 -35.95 -49.38
N LEU A 39 -1.30 -35.57 -48.34
CA LEU A 39 -1.24 -34.16 -47.95
C LEU A 39 -1.03 -33.37 -49.25
N PRO A 40 -1.81 -32.31 -49.52
CA PRO A 40 -1.68 -31.56 -50.77
C PRO A 40 -0.20 -31.23 -50.99
N GLU A 41 0.35 -31.58 -52.15
CA GLU A 41 1.75 -31.35 -52.51
C GLU A 41 2.16 -29.95 -52.03
N ASP A 42 3.19 -29.85 -51.19
CA ASP A 42 3.72 -28.58 -50.68
C ASP A 42 3.99 -27.67 -51.89
N GLU A 43 3.10 -26.72 -52.13
CA GLU A 43 3.18 -25.79 -53.26
C GLU A 43 4.57 -25.13 -53.20
N PRO A 44 5.43 -25.30 -54.22
CA PRO A 44 6.83 -24.93 -54.12
C PRO A 44 6.94 -23.42 -53.89
N LEU A 45 7.62 -23.03 -52.81
CA LEU A 45 7.69 -21.65 -52.35
C LEU A 45 8.16 -20.72 -53.47
N THR A 46 7.28 -19.86 -53.97
CA THR A 46 7.62 -18.86 -55.01
C THR A 46 8.00 -17.52 -54.38
N PRO A 47 8.80 -16.68 -55.06
CA PRO A 47 9.08 -15.32 -54.60
C PRO A 47 7.82 -14.46 -54.35
N GLU A 48 6.77 -14.67 -55.15
CA GLU A 48 5.48 -13.98 -55.02
C GLU A 48 4.76 -14.38 -53.73
N MET A 49 4.80 -15.67 -53.35
CA MET A 49 4.26 -16.13 -52.06
C MET A 49 5.01 -15.52 -50.87
N VAL A 50 6.34 -15.35 -50.98
CA VAL A 50 7.16 -14.71 -49.93
C VAL A 50 6.85 -13.23 -49.81
N GLU A 51 6.61 -12.53 -50.94
CA GLU A 51 6.14 -11.15 -50.94
C GLU A 51 4.77 -11.02 -50.29
N GLU A 52 3.80 -11.88 -50.67
CA GLU A 52 2.46 -11.88 -50.06
C GLU A 52 2.52 -12.10 -48.54
N GLU A 53 3.33 -13.05 -48.08
CA GLU A 53 3.50 -13.30 -46.66
C GLU A 53 4.16 -12.12 -45.95
N ALA A 54 5.15 -11.46 -46.57
CA ALA A 54 5.77 -10.27 -46.01
C ALA A 54 4.76 -9.10 -45.91
N VAL A 55 3.88 -8.94 -46.90
CA VAL A 55 2.79 -7.94 -46.87
C VAL A 55 1.77 -8.27 -45.77
N ARG A 56 1.38 -9.54 -45.62
CA ARG A 56 0.49 -9.99 -44.53
C ARG A 56 1.15 -9.79 -43.16
N GLY A 57 2.43 -10.13 -43.01
CA GLY A 57 3.20 -9.93 -41.79
C GLY A 57 3.33 -8.46 -41.42
N ASP A 58 3.62 -7.59 -42.39
CA ASP A 58 3.62 -6.14 -42.20
C ASP A 58 2.25 -5.61 -41.78
N PHE A 59 1.17 -6.11 -42.39
CA PHE A 59 -0.20 -5.77 -41.99
C PHE A 59 -0.48 -6.18 -40.53
N MET A 60 -0.12 -7.41 -40.14
CA MET A 60 -0.26 -7.89 -38.76
C MET A 60 0.53 -7.03 -37.78
N LEU A 61 1.77 -6.65 -38.11
CA LEU A 61 2.61 -5.82 -37.25
C LEU A 61 2.05 -4.41 -37.03
N ARG A 62 1.43 -3.80 -38.05
CA ARG A 62 0.74 -2.51 -37.88
C ARG A 62 -0.42 -2.62 -36.90
N TRP A 63 -1.24 -3.67 -37.03
CA TRP A 63 -2.34 -3.91 -36.10
C TRP A 63 -1.86 -4.28 -34.70
N ALA A 64 -0.75 -5.02 -34.57
CA ALA A 64 -0.12 -5.29 -33.29
C ALA A 64 0.36 -4.00 -32.61
N ALA A 65 0.94 -3.06 -33.34
CA ALA A 65 1.32 -1.75 -32.82
C ALA A 65 0.10 -0.93 -32.34
N ILE A 66 -1.01 -0.95 -33.09
CA ILE A 66 -2.27 -0.30 -32.71
C ILE A 66 -2.85 -0.96 -31.45
N PHE A 67 -2.91 -2.29 -31.41
CA PHE A 67 -3.40 -3.04 -30.26
C PHE A 67 -2.56 -2.75 -29.00
N LEU A 68 -1.24 -2.67 -29.15
CA LEU A 68 -0.35 -2.30 -28.06
C LEU A 68 -0.62 -0.88 -27.54
N ALA A 69 -0.87 0.08 -28.43
CA ALA A 69 -1.25 1.44 -28.04
C ALA A 69 -2.60 1.47 -27.32
N VAL A 70 -3.57 0.67 -27.78
CA VAL A 70 -4.86 0.49 -27.10
C VAL A 70 -4.66 -0.11 -25.71
N LEU A 71 -3.81 -1.14 -25.56
CA LEU A 71 -3.49 -1.72 -24.25
C LEU A 71 -2.84 -0.71 -23.31
N LEU A 72 -1.82 0.03 -23.77
CA LEU A 72 -1.14 1.05 -22.97
C LEU A 72 -2.06 2.24 -22.63
N GLY A 73 -2.99 2.57 -23.54
CA GLY A 73 -4.06 3.54 -23.28
C GLY A 73 -5.14 3.01 -22.34
N PHE A 74 -5.39 1.70 -22.31
CA PHE A 74 -6.42 1.04 -21.49
C PHE A 74 -5.92 0.76 -20.05
N THR A 75 -5.39 1.80 -19.45
CA THR A 75 -4.86 1.79 -18.08
C THR A 75 -5.77 2.58 -17.15
N GLN A 76 -5.71 2.30 -15.84
CA GLN A 76 -6.39 3.10 -14.83
C GLN A 76 -5.79 4.51 -14.74
N ILE A 77 -6.58 5.46 -14.25
CA ILE A 77 -6.20 6.87 -14.07
C ILE A 77 -5.67 7.04 -12.65
N ASN A 78 -4.43 7.50 -12.53
CA ASN A 78 -3.73 7.69 -11.26
C ASN A 78 -3.27 9.15 -11.04
N ASP A 79 -3.92 10.10 -11.69
CA ASP A 79 -3.63 11.54 -11.60
C ASP A 79 -4.91 12.30 -11.22
N THR A 80 -4.79 13.31 -10.35
CA THR A 80 -5.88 14.19 -9.90
C THR A 80 -6.10 15.40 -10.80
N LYS A 81 -5.14 15.77 -11.65
CA LYS A 81 -5.24 16.89 -12.60
C LYS A 81 -6.52 16.87 -13.45
N PRO A 82 -7.01 15.72 -13.97
CA PRO A 82 -8.25 15.68 -14.73
C PRO A 82 -9.46 16.23 -13.95
N LEU A 83 -9.47 16.12 -12.62
CA LEU A 83 -10.54 16.66 -11.77
C LEU A 83 -10.67 18.18 -11.90
N VAL A 84 -9.53 18.88 -12.00
CA VAL A 84 -9.50 20.34 -12.18
C VAL A 84 -10.00 20.72 -13.56
N LEU A 85 -9.59 19.98 -14.61
CA LEU A 85 -10.04 20.24 -15.99
C LEU A 85 -11.55 20.04 -16.13
N ILE A 86 -12.11 18.99 -15.49
CA ILE A 86 -13.56 18.75 -15.46
C ILE A 86 -14.29 19.93 -14.80
N ARG A 87 -13.84 20.36 -13.61
CA ARG A 87 -14.46 21.47 -12.89
C ARG A 87 -14.32 22.81 -13.60
N SER A 88 -13.17 23.05 -14.24
CA SER A 88 -12.94 24.21 -15.11
C SER A 88 -13.92 24.22 -16.29
N GLY A 89 -14.07 23.09 -16.99
CA GLY A 89 -15.04 22.93 -18.08
C GLY A 89 -16.49 23.09 -17.64
N ASP A 90 -16.87 22.49 -16.50
CA ASP A 90 -18.21 22.65 -15.90
C ASP A 90 -18.50 24.12 -15.56
N TYR A 91 -17.52 24.81 -14.96
CA TYR A 91 -17.64 26.22 -14.62
C TYR A 91 -17.85 27.09 -15.88
N MET A 92 -17.05 26.87 -16.93
CA MET A 92 -17.21 27.57 -18.21
C MET A 92 -18.59 27.27 -18.82
N ARG A 93 -19.01 26.02 -18.90
CA ARG A 93 -20.35 25.69 -19.45
C ARG A 93 -21.49 26.38 -18.68
N ALA A 94 -21.34 26.60 -17.38
CA ALA A 94 -22.32 27.30 -16.54
C ALA A 94 -22.25 28.84 -16.61
N HIS A 95 -21.07 29.45 -16.80
CA HIS A 95 -20.85 30.91 -16.68
C HIS A 95 -20.40 31.60 -17.99
N GLY A 96 -20.26 30.84 -19.08
CA GLY A 96 -19.86 31.31 -20.40
C GLY A 96 -18.84 30.40 -21.07
N GLN A 97 -18.98 30.13 -22.38
CA GLN A 97 -18.15 29.15 -23.08
C GLN A 97 -16.64 29.47 -23.12
N LEU A 98 -16.27 30.74 -22.94
CA LEU A 98 -14.88 31.19 -22.95
C LEU A 98 -14.27 31.20 -21.54
N PRO A 99 -12.96 30.95 -21.42
CA PRO A 99 -12.29 30.93 -20.13
C PRO A 99 -12.36 32.30 -19.41
N PRO A 100 -12.53 32.30 -18.07
CA PRO A 100 -12.51 33.53 -17.29
C PRO A 100 -11.13 34.18 -17.36
N ARG A 101 -11.09 35.53 -17.30
CA ARG A 101 -9.81 36.27 -17.29
C ARG A 101 -9.07 36.20 -15.97
N THR A 102 -9.80 36.02 -14.88
CA THR A 102 -9.28 35.94 -13.51
C THR A 102 -9.51 34.56 -12.92
N ASP A 103 -8.68 34.17 -11.95
CA ASP A 103 -8.84 32.89 -11.28
C ASP A 103 -10.08 32.85 -10.39
N VAL A 104 -10.87 31.78 -10.54
CA VAL A 104 -12.12 31.54 -9.79
C VAL A 104 -12.06 30.32 -8.88
N LEU A 105 -11.08 29.44 -9.07
CA LEU A 105 -10.97 28.15 -8.38
C LEU A 105 -10.00 28.22 -7.19
N SER A 106 -9.12 29.23 -7.16
CA SER A 106 -8.12 29.41 -6.10
C SER A 106 -8.55 30.43 -5.06
N LEU A 107 -8.12 30.20 -3.82
CA LEU A 107 -8.24 31.14 -2.70
C LEU A 107 -7.20 32.26 -2.80
N THR A 108 -5.93 31.89 -3.04
CA THR A 108 -4.76 32.77 -2.94
C THR A 108 -4.43 33.55 -4.22
N ALA A 109 -5.06 33.12 -5.32
CA ALA A 109 -4.95 33.74 -6.63
C ALA A 109 -6.27 34.30 -7.13
N ALA A 110 -7.27 34.43 -6.23
CA ALA A 110 -8.51 35.12 -6.53
C ALA A 110 -8.21 36.49 -7.16
N ASP A 111 -8.89 36.80 -8.26
CA ASP A 111 -8.75 38.04 -9.04
C ASP A 111 -7.40 38.24 -9.76
N LYS A 112 -6.45 37.28 -9.67
CA LYS A 112 -5.23 37.32 -10.49
C LYS A 112 -5.52 36.80 -11.90
N PRO A 113 -4.83 37.33 -12.94
CA PRO A 113 -4.93 36.79 -14.29
C PRO A 113 -4.57 35.30 -14.32
N SER A 114 -5.48 34.47 -14.83
CA SER A 114 -5.32 33.01 -14.90
C SER A 114 -5.56 32.57 -16.34
N PRO A 115 -4.52 32.60 -17.20
CA PRO A 115 -4.67 32.28 -18.60
C PRO A 115 -4.84 30.76 -18.78
N ASN A 116 -6.08 30.32 -18.99
CA ASN A 116 -6.36 28.94 -19.36
C ASN A 116 -6.19 28.74 -20.88
N VAL A 117 -4.98 28.36 -21.30
CA VAL A 117 -4.64 28.18 -22.72
C VAL A 117 -5.33 26.95 -23.30
N SER A 118 -5.47 25.86 -22.53
CA SER A 118 -6.09 24.59 -22.92
C SER A 118 -7.61 24.53 -22.73
N TRP A 119 -8.29 25.68 -22.68
CA TRP A 119 -9.72 25.79 -22.34
C TRP A 119 -10.65 24.88 -23.15
N LEU A 120 -10.32 24.57 -24.41
CA LEU A 120 -11.15 23.70 -25.25
C LEU A 120 -11.02 22.23 -24.85
N PHE A 121 -9.85 21.83 -24.33
CA PHE A 121 -9.65 20.49 -23.79
C PHE A 121 -10.44 20.29 -22.50
N ASP A 122 -10.50 21.30 -21.63
CA ASP A 122 -11.33 21.27 -20.42
C ASP A 122 -12.80 20.98 -20.75
N HIS A 123 -13.34 21.60 -21.81
CA HIS A 123 -14.69 21.30 -22.30
C HIS A 123 -14.83 19.85 -22.76
N VAL A 124 -13.85 19.31 -23.49
CA VAL A 124 -13.89 17.91 -23.95
C VAL A 124 -13.89 16.94 -22.77
N VAL A 125 -12.98 17.12 -21.80
CA VAL A 125 -12.90 16.25 -20.63
C VAL A 125 -14.16 16.35 -19.77
N SER A 126 -14.66 17.57 -19.55
CA SER A 126 -15.93 17.84 -18.84
C SER A 126 -17.13 17.18 -19.54
N LEU A 127 -17.21 17.24 -20.87
CA LEU A 127 -18.26 16.57 -21.65
C LEU A 127 -18.15 15.04 -21.57
N CYS A 128 -16.95 14.48 -21.74
CA CYS A 128 -16.71 13.05 -21.58
C CYS A 128 -17.12 12.56 -20.19
N TRP A 129 -16.73 13.30 -19.15
CA TRP A 129 -17.15 13.00 -17.77
C TRP A 129 -18.67 13.01 -17.63
N SER A 130 -19.36 14.03 -18.18
CA SER A 130 -20.82 14.08 -18.12
C SER A 130 -21.53 12.96 -18.91
N ALA A 131 -20.89 12.40 -19.93
CA ALA A 131 -21.47 11.36 -20.78
C ALA A 131 -21.35 9.94 -20.20
N GLY A 132 -20.25 9.63 -19.50
CA GLY A 132 -20.00 8.26 -19.00
C GLY A 132 -19.03 8.18 -17.82
N GLY A 133 -18.83 9.29 -17.10
CA GLY A 133 -17.95 9.38 -15.94
C GLY A 133 -16.52 8.95 -16.25
N GLU A 134 -15.95 8.20 -15.32
CA GLU A 134 -14.57 7.70 -15.43
C GLU A 134 -14.33 6.78 -16.62
N LYS A 135 -15.34 6.01 -17.05
CA LYS A 135 -15.21 5.09 -18.19
C LYS A 135 -15.06 5.84 -19.51
N ALA A 136 -15.79 6.95 -19.67
CA ALA A 136 -15.66 7.80 -20.84
C ALA A 136 -14.28 8.47 -20.93
N LEU A 137 -13.67 8.82 -19.80
CA LEU A 137 -12.29 9.33 -19.76
C LEU A 137 -11.27 8.28 -20.20
N THR A 138 -11.40 7.04 -19.71
CA THR A 138 -10.56 5.92 -20.19
C THR A 138 -10.76 5.70 -21.69
N LEU A 139 -12.00 5.74 -22.19
CA LEU A 139 -12.27 5.57 -23.62
C LEU A 139 -11.66 6.69 -24.47
N LEU A 140 -11.70 7.95 -24.00
CA LEU A 140 -11.08 9.09 -24.68
C LEU A 140 -9.59 8.86 -24.91
N LYS A 141 -8.85 8.47 -23.86
CA LYS A 141 -7.41 8.21 -24.00
C LYS A 141 -7.10 7.01 -24.88
N VAL A 142 -7.88 5.92 -24.78
CA VAL A 142 -7.73 4.73 -25.63
C VAL A 142 -7.95 5.09 -27.10
N ALA A 143 -8.99 5.87 -27.39
CA ALA A 143 -9.30 6.30 -28.75
C ALA A 143 -8.18 7.17 -29.33
N ILE A 144 -7.64 8.13 -28.56
CA ILE A 144 -6.56 8.99 -29.03
C ILE A 144 -5.24 8.19 -29.17
N ALA A 145 -4.89 7.33 -28.23
CA ALA A 145 -3.70 6.48 -28.30
C ALA A 145 -3.74 5.54 -29.54
N GLY A 146 -4.88 4.89 -29.76
CA GLY A 146 -5.11 4.07 -30.95
C GLY A 146 -5.04 4.88 -32.25
N LEU A 147 -5.60 6.10 -32.27
CA LEU A 147 -5.53 6.99 -33.42
C LEU A 147 -4.10 7.45 -33.71
N VAL A 148 -3.31 7.80 -32.68
CA VAL A 148 -1.89 8.15 -32.82
C VAL A 148 -1.12 6.99 -33.44
N ALA A 149 -1.26 5.78 -32.90
CA ALA A 149 -0.61 4.58 -33.43
C ALA A 149 -1.04 4.26 -34.87
N TYR A 150 -2.33 4.36 -35.17
CA TYR A 150 -2.86 4.18 -36.51
C TYR A 150 -2.24 5.20 -37.48
N LEU A 151 -2.22 6.47 -37.15
CA LEU A 151 -1.64 7.51 -38.01
C LEU A 151 -0.13 7.32 -38.18
N LEU A 152 0.60 6.96 -37.13
CA LEU A 152 2.05 6.77 -37.13
C LEU A 152 2.45 5.60 -38.04
N THR A 153 1.75 4.47 -37.97
CA THR A 153 1.99 3.29 -38.82
C THR A 153 1.66 3.52 -40.31
N GLN A 154 0.86 4.54 -40.63
CA GLN A 154 0.57 4.94 -42.01
C GLN A 154 1.65 5.83 -42.63
N ILE A 155 2.60 6.34 -41.83
CA ILE A 155 3.72 7.15 -42.33
C ILE A 155 4.76 6.20 -42.92
N SER A 156 4.77 6.07 -44.25
CA SER A 156 5.68 5.18 -44.97
C SER A 156 5.88 5.58 -46.43
N ILE A 157 6.94 5.06 -47.05
CA ILE A 157 7.17 5.15 -48.50
C ILE A 157 6.36 4.04 -49.18
N ARG A 158 5.57 4.39 -50.20
CA ARG A 158 4.77 3.43 -50.97
C ARG A 158 5.67 2.41 -51.69
N GLY A 159 5.28 1.13 -51.63
CA GLY A 159 6.00 0.03 -52.27
C GLY A 159 7.26 -0.43 -51.53
N VAL A 160 7.49 0.02 -50.29
CA VAL A 160 8.59 -0.44 -49.44
C VAL A 160 8.01 -1.10 -48.18
N PRO A 161 8.60 -2.19 -47.66
CA PRO A 161 8.15 -2.82 -46.43
C PRO A 161 8.07 -1.83 -45.26
N THR A 162 7.00 -1.95 -44.48
CA THR A 162 6.72 -1.18 -43.27
C THR A 162 7.13 -1.85 -41.98
N TRP A 163 7.69 -3.06 -42.04
CA TRP A 163 8.24 -3.77 -40.90
C TRP A 163 9.05 -2.87 -39.95
N TRP A 164 10.02 -2.12 -40.48
CA TRP A 164 10.86 -1.21 -39.68
C TRP A 164 10.08 -0.04 -39.07
N ASN A 165 9.12 0.53 -39.81
CA ASN A 165 8.29 1.61 -39.31
C ASN A 165 7.39 1.14 -38.16
N CYS A 166 6.96 -0.13 -38.17
CA CYS A 166 6.19 -0.71 -37.07
C CYS A 166 7.06 -0.82 -35.79
N ILE A 167 8.33 -1.21 -35.92
CA ILE A 167 9.27 -1.21 -34.78
C ILE A 167 9.42 0.21 -34.22
N CYS A 168 9.71 1.19 -35.08
CA CYS A 168 9.83 2.58 -34.67
C CYS A 168 8.54 3.11 -34.02
N ALA A 169 7.38 2.77 -34.57
CA ALA A 169 6.07 3.15 -34.04
C ALA A 169 5.84 2.55 -32.65
N VAL A 170 6.17 1.27 -32.43
CA VAL A 170 6.06 0.63 -31.11
C VAL A 170 6.95 1.32 -30.09
N PHE A 171 8.21 1.61 -30.41
CA PHE A 171 9.09 2.36 -29.49
C PHE A 171 8.53 3.75 -29.16
N ALA A 172 7.96 4.46 -30.14
CA ALA A 172 7.31 5.74 -29.89
C ALA A 172 6.08 5.59 -29.00
N ILE A 173 5.22 4.60 -29.25
CA ILE A 173 4.02 4.32 -28.44
C ILE A 173 4.41 3.97 -27.00
N VAL A 174 5.46 3.17 -26.81
CA VAL A 174 5.99 2.85 -25.47
C VAL A 174 6.56 4.10 -24.81
N ALA A 175 7.26 4.96 -25.54
CA ALA A 175 7.72 6.25 -25.01
C ALA A 175 6.55 7.20 -24.65
N CYS A 176 5.42 7.04 -25.33
CA CYS A 176 4.21 7.81 -25.11
C CYS A 176 3.31 7.24 -23.99
N SER A 177 3.60 6.05 -23.47
CA SER A 177 2.69 5.33 -22.57
C SER A 177 2.39 6.09 -21.28
N SER A 178 3.36 6.82 -20.76
CA SER A 178 3.23 7.66 -19.57
C SER A 178 2.26 8.83 -19.80
N ASP A 179 2.15 9.36 -21.00
CA ASP A 179 1.26 10.50 -21.29
C ASP A 179 -0.13 10.08 -21.77
N PHE A 180 -0.44 8.78 -21.78
CA PHE A 180 -1.81 8.28 -22.00
C PHE A 180 -2.70 8.47 -20.75
N VAL A 181 -2.86 9.73 -20.36
CA VAL A 181 -3.69 10.24 -19.27
C VAL A 181 -4.67 11.25 -19.87
N PRO A 182 -5.90 11.44 -19.37
CA PRO A 182 -6.86 12.43 -19.91
C PRO A 182 -6.43 13.88 -19.60
N LEU A 183 -5.29 14.28 -20.14
CA LEU A 183 -4.66 15.59 -20.04
C LEU A 183 -4.35 16.13 -21.45
N PRO A 184 -4.08 17.43 -21.61
CA PRO A 184 -3.81 18.06 -22.91
C PRO A 184 -2.74 17.35 -23.75
N GLU A 185 -1.79 16.66 -23.10
CA GLU A 185 -0.71 15.84 -23.65
C GLU A 185 -1.16 14.91 -24.78
N LEU A 186 -2.36 14.33 -24.67
CA LEU A 186 -2.94 13.48 -25.70
C LEU A 186 -3.05 14.20 -27.05
N VAL A 187 -3.42 15.48 -27.02
CA VAL A 187 -3.55 16.31 -28.22
C VAL A 187 -2.18 16.67 -28.76
N THR A 188 -1.17 16.85 -27.90
CA THR A 188 0.20 17.09 -28.34
C THR A 188 0.77 15.92 -29.12
N MET A 189 0.51 14.69 -28.69
CA MET A 189 0.91 13.49 -29.44
C MET A 189 0.22 13.38 -30.80
N LEU A 190 -1.09 13.62 -30.83
CA LEU A 190 -1.88 13.59 -32.05
C LEU A 190 -1.45 14.69 -33.03
N GLY A 191 -1.33 15.92 -32.54
CA GLY A 191 -0.88 17.08 -33.31
C GLY A 191 0.52 16.89 -33.87
N MET A 192 1.45 16.35 -33.08
CA MET A 192 2.82 16.05 -33.52
C MET A 192 2.83 14.97 -34.61
N THR A 193 2.04 13.90 -34.43
CA THR A 193 1.94 12.81 -35.42
C THR A 193 1.39 13.31 -36.76
N ILE A 194 0.33 14.15 -36.73
CA ILE A 194 -0.24 14.75 -37.95
C ILE A 194 0.77 15.71 -38.60
N THR A 195 1.46 16.53 -37.81
CA THR A 195 2.50 17.45 -38.29
C THR A 195 3.59 16.68 -39.03
N MET A 196 4.14 15.63 -38.40
CA MET A 196 5.18 14.79 -39.00
C MET A 196 4.68 14.00 -40.22
N ARG A 197 3.40 13.60 -40.26
CA ARG A 197 2.79 12.99 -41.45
C ARG A 197 2.76 13.94 -42.64
N TRP A 198 2.45 15.22 -42.45
CA TRP A 198 2.44 16.18 -43.56
C TRP A 198 3.85 16.62 -43.97
N LEU A 199 4.76 16.81 -43.02
CA LEU A 199 6.17 17.12 -43.33
C LEU A 199 6.87 15.97 -44.07
N SER A 200 6.55 14.72 -43.71
CA SER A 200 7.04 13.55 -44.47
C SER A 200 6.45 13.47 -45.87
N GLN A 201 5.16 13.75 -46.06
CA GLN A 201 4.54 13.83 -47.39
C GLN A 201 5.15 14.94 -48.25
N HIS A 202 5.51 16.08 -47.63
CA HIS A 202 6.21 17.17 -48.31
C HIS A 202 7.58 16.72 -48.81
N ARG A 203 8.36 16.06 -47.93
CA ARG A 203 9.66 15.47 -48.30
C ARG A 203 9.55 14.50 -49.48
N LEU A 204 8.48 13.71 -49.54
CA LEU A 204 8.22 12.76 -50.62
C LEU A 204 7.68 13.42 -51.91
N GLY A 205 7.41 14.73 -51.91
CA GLY A 205 6.86 15.47 -53.05
C GLY A 205 5.37 15.20 -53.33
N ILE A 206 4.64 14.67 -52.34
CA ILE A 206 3.23 14.25 -52.48
C ILE A 206 2.28 15.26 -51.81
N ALA A 207 2.79 16.12 -50.93
CA ALA A 207 1.95 17.02 -50.16
C ALA A 207 1.39 18.19 -50.98
N SER A 208 0.12 18.50 -50.74
CA SER A 208 -0.58 19.67 -51.26
C SER A 208 -1.22 20.48 -50.13
N GLY A 209 -1.23 21.81 -50.26
CA GLY A 209 -1.94 22.72 -49.34
C GLY A 209 -1.31 22.91 -47.96
N LEU A 210 0.00 22.68 -47.79
CA LEU A 210 0.69 22.88 -46.50
C LEU A 210 0.58 24.32 -45.97
N THR A 211 0.43 25.30 -46.85
CA THR A 211 0.26 26.74 -46.54
C THR A 211 -0.96 27.06 -45.70
N TRP A 212 -1.99 26.21 -45.70
CA TRP A 212 -3.15 26.38 -44.83
C TRP A 212 -3.33 25.23 -43.84
N LYS A 213 -2.96 23.98 -44.21
CA LYS A 213 -3.13 22.81 -43.34
C LYS A 213 -2.34 22.90 -42.04
N LEU A 214 -1.05 23.24 -42.12
CA LEU A 214 -0.19 23.34 -40.93
C LEU A 214 -0.61 24.50 -40.02
N PRO A 215 -0.79 25.74 -40.52
CA PRO A 215 -1.30 26.83 -39.69
C PRO A 215 -2.67 26.54 -39.07
N LEU A 216 -3.60 25.93 -39.83
CA LEU A 216 -4.91 25.56 -39.30
C LEU A 216 -4.81 24.52 -38.17
N LEU A 217 -3.96 23.50 -38.34
CA LEU A 217 -3.72 22.51 -37.29
C LEU A 217 -3.18 23.18 -36.02
N ILE A 218 -2.18 24.07 -36.15
CA ILE A 218 -1.62 24.79 -35.00
C ILE A 218 -2.66 25.72 -34.35
N ALA A 219 -3.49 26.40 -35.13
CA ALA A 219 -4.56 27.27 -34.63
C ALA A 219 -5.62 26.48 -33.84
N VAL A 220 -5.93 25.26 -34.25
CA VAL A 220 -6.85 24.39 -33.48
C VAL A 220 -6.14 23.85 -32.25
N TRP A 221 -4.92 23.34 -32.40
CA TRP A 221 -4.15 22.70 -31.33
C TRP A 221 -3.85 23.66 -30.18
N CYS A 222 -3.54 24.94 -30.44
CA CYS A 222 -3.24 25.90 -29.37
C CYS A 222 -4.41 26.20 -28.43
N ASN A 223 -5.63 25.80 -28.75
CA ASN A 223 -6.79 25.87 -27.86
C ASN A 223 -6.97 24.62 -26.99
N PHE A 224 -6.32 23.51 -27.36
CA PHE A 224 -6.38 22.24 -26.64
C PHE A 224 -5.17 22.02 -25.72
N ASP A 225 -3.97 22.40 -26.14
CA ASP A 225 -2.75 22.20 -25.35
C ASP A 225 -1.82 23.43 -25.46
N PRO A 226 -1.30 23.96 -24.34
CA PRO A 226 -0.31 25.04 -24.35
C PRO A 226 0.98 24.72 -25.13
N ARG A 227 1.30 23.44 -25.39
CA ARG A 227 2.47 22.96 -26.15
C ARG A 227 2.29 22.90 -27.65
N ALA A 228 1.21 23.46 -28.21
CA ALA A 228 1.08 23.61 -29.66
C ALA A 228 2.28 24.35 -30.31
N TRP A 229 3.01 25.16 -29.53
CA TRP A 229 4.25 25.80 -29.96
C TRP A 229 5.33 24.80 -30.39
N ILE A 230 5.36 23.56 -29.87
CA ILE A 230 6.32 22.53 -30.27
C ILE A 230 6.06 22.13 -31.73
N GLY A 231 4.79 22.03 -32.14
CA GLY A 231 4.43 21.81 -33.54
C GLY A 231 4.93 22.93 -34.45
N ALA A 232 4.70 24.20 -34.06
CA ALA A 232 5.20 25.35 -34.80
C ALA A 232 6.73 25.38 -34.86
N PHE A 233 7.41 25.04 -33.75
CA PHE A 233 8.86 24.92 -33.65
C PHE A 233 9.41 23.86 -34.61
N VAL A 234 8.80 22.68 -34.66
CA VAL A 234 9.16 21.60 -35.60
C VAL A 234 9.00 22.05 -37.05
N VAL A 235 7.91 22.75 -37.38
CA VAL A 235 7.69 23.30 -38.73
C VAL A 235 8.79 24.31 -39.11
N VAL A 236 9.11 25.24 -38.21
CA VAL A 236 10.17 26.25 -38.40
C VAL A 236 11.53 25.57 -38.63
N LEU A 237 11.90 24.60 -37.79
CA LEU A 237 13.18 23.89 -37.91
C LEU A 237 13.27 23.07 -39.20
N TYR A 238 12.18 22.42 -39.59
CA TYR A 238 12.12 21.67 -40.84
C TYR A 238 12.36 22.57 -42.05
N ILE A 239 11.65 23.71 -42.11
CA ILE A 239 11.77 24.70 -43.19
C ILE A 239 13.16 25.33 -43.19
N PHE A 240 13.73 25.62 -42.02
CA PHE A 240 15.10 26.11 -41.89
C PHE A 240 16.12 25.10 -42.45
N GLY A 241 16.03 23.82 -42.06
CA GLY A 241 16.92 22.78 -42.59
C GLY A 241 16.79 22.60 -44.10
N GLU A 242 15.58 22.75 -44.63
CA GLU A 242 15.32 22.71 -46.07
C GLU A 242 15.88 23.92 -46.82
N PHE A 243 15.80 25.12 -46.23
CA PHE A 243 16.45 26.32 -46.75
C PHE A 243 17.98 26.18 -46.79
N VAL A 244 18.59 25.63 -45.72
CA VAL A 244 20.03 25.35 -45.68
C VAL A 244 20.41 24.34 -46.77
N ARG A 245 19.58 23.31 -46.99
CA ARG A 245 19.77 22.33 -48.08
C ARG A 245 19.81 23.01 -49.44
N GLN A 246 18.83 23.86 -49.74
CA GLN A 246 18.75 24.58 -51.01
C GLN A 246 19.97 25.47 -51.23
N ARG A 247 20.42 26.21 -50.20
CA ARG A 247 21.65 27.03 -50.25
C ARG A 247 22.91 26.20 -50.52
N ILE A 248 23.07 25.04 -49.88
CA ILE A 248 24.22 24.14 -50.10
C ILE A 248 24.19 23.55 -51.51
N ALA A 249 23.01 23.19 -52.03
CA ALA A 249 22.83 22.69 -53.38
C ALA A 249 23.15 23.77 -54.44
N ALA A 250 22.64 24.99 -54.25
CA ALA A 250 22.88 26.13 -55.13
C ALA A 250 24.36 26.53 -55.21
N ARG A 251 25.13 26.37 -54.13
CA ARG A 251 26.59 26.61 -54.14
C ARG A 251 27.40 25.60 -54.94
N LYS A 252 26.86 24.39 -55.19
CA LYS A 252 27.54 23.32 -55.94
C LYS A 252 27.15 23.26 -57.42
N SER A 253 25.97 23.73 -57.78
CA SER A 253 25.55 23.89 -59.17
C SER A 253 25.85 25.31 -59.65
N ALA A 254 26.84 25.48 -60.51
CA ALA A 254 27.21 26.77 -61.13
C ALA A 254 26.21 27.29 -62.17
N ALA A 255 24.99 26.77 -62.20
CA ALA A 255 23.92 27.20 -63.10
C ALA A 255 22.80 27.86 -62.28
N SER A 256 22.34 29.01 -62.76
CA SER A 256 21.27 29.84 -62.20
C SER A 256 20.01 29.04 -61.92
N ILE A 257 19.84 28.62 -60.67
CA ILE A 257 18.55 28.15 -60.14
C ILE A 257 17.80 29.43 -59.75
N GLU A 258 16.73 29.77 -60.49
CA GLU A 258 15.79 30.81 -60.05
C GLU A 258 15.33 30.50 -58.62
N PRO A 259 15.31 31.50 -57.72
CA PRO A 259 14.88 31.27 -56.34
C PRO A 259 13.40 30.88 -56.34
N GLU A 260 13.14 29.58 -56.16
CA GLU A 260 11.78 29.07 -56.00
C GLU A 260 11.14 29.71 -54.74
N SER A 261 9.88 30.10 -54.91
CA SER A 261 9.03 30.97 -54.09
C SER A 261 9.30 31.10 -52.58
N SER A 262 9.05 32.29 -52.02
CA SER A 262 9.01 32.62 -50.58
C SER A 262 7.99 31.83 -49.74
N THR A 263 7.26 30.90 -50.36
CA THR A 263 6.18 30.08 -49.80
C THR A 263 6.57 29.26 -48.56
N PRO A 264 7.77 28.64 -48.42
CA PRO A 264 8.12 27.88 -47.22
C PRO A 264 8.18 28.75 -45.97
N TRP A 265 8.83 29.91 -46.06
CA TRP A 265 8.92 30.85 -44.93
C TRP A 265 7.56 31.45 -44.58
N LEU A 266 6.65 31.58 -45.56
CA LEU A 266 5.26 31.91 -45.30
C LEU A 266 4.56 30.83 -44.46
N ILE A 267 4.78 29.54 -44.74
CA ILE A 267 4.23 28.43 -43.93
C ILE A 267 4.72 28.53 -42.48
N ALA A 268 6.03 28.73 -42.28
CA ALA A 268 6.63 28.89 -40.96
C ALA A 268 6.03 30.09 -40.22
N GLY A 269 5.98 31.26 -40.86
CA GLY A 269 5.41 32.48 -40.30
C GLY A 269 3.94 32.34 -39.93
N LEU A 270 3.11 31.79 -40.84
CA LEU A 270 1.70 31.55 -40.58
C LEU A 270 1.47 30.54 -39.45
N SER A 271 2.34 29.52 -39.32
CA SER A 271 2.23 28.54 -38.23
C SER A 271 2.57 29.15 -36.86
N VAL A 272 3.50 30.10 -36.79
CA VAL A 272 3.78 30.85 -35.56
C VAL A 272 2.64 31.82 -35.23
N VAL A 273 2.14 32.55 -36.24
CA VAL A 273 0.99 33.47 -36.07
C VAL A 273 -0.28 32.72 -35.67
N ALA A 274 -0.45 31.47 -36.11
CA ALA A 274 -1.57 30.61 -35.73
C ALA A 274 -1.67 30.38 -34.21
N LEU A 275 -0.57 30.46 -33.46
CA LEU A 275 -0.59 30.40 -31.99
C LEU A 275 -1.39 31.56 -31.35
N LEU A 276 -1.61 32.66 -32.08
CA LEU A 276 -2.41 33.79 -31.62
C LEU A 276 -3.93 33.53 -31.73
N VAL A 277 -4.36 32.41 -32.34
CA VAL A 277 -5.77 32.01 -32.41
C VAL A 277 -6.17 31.34 -31.09
N ASN A 278 -6.07 32.07 -29.99
CA ASN A 278 -6.42 31.62 -28.64
C ASN A 278 -7.02 32.82 -27.87
N PRO A 279 -7.94 32.61 -26.90
CA PRO A 279 -8.44 33.68 -26.03
C PRO A 279 -7.35 34.46 -25.30
N PHE A 280 -6.19 33.84 -25.05
CA PHE A 280 -5.01 34.42 -24.44
C PHE A 280 -3.82 34.37 -25.43
N PRO A 281 -3.83 35.19 -26.49
CA PRO A 281 -2.87 35.07 -27.60
C PRO A 281 -1.41 35.28 -27.15
N GLY A 282 -1.17 36.21 -26.23
CA GLY A 282 0.17 36.45 -25.67
C GLY A 282 0.69 35.26 -24.88
N ASN A 283 -0.15 34.61 -24.06
CA ASN A 283 0.24 33.45 -23.27
C ASN A 283 0.46 32.20 -24.14
N SER A 284 -0.35 32.02 -25.19
CA SER A 284 -0.15 30.93 -26.15
C SER A 284 1.14 31.10 -26.95
N LEU A 285 1.48 32.33 -27.38
CA LEU A 285 2.73 32.59 -28.10
C LEU A 285 3.97 32.48 -27.19
N LEU A 286 3.88 32.96 -25.95
CA LEU A 286 4.96 32.91 -24.95
C LEU A 286 4.98 31.60 -24.15
N GLY A 287 4.17 30.61 -24.53
CA GLY A 287 4.15 29.26 -23.95
C GLY A 287 5.52 28.65 -23.63
N PRO A 288 6.50 28.63 -24.57
CA PRO A 288 7.82 28.05 -24.28
C PRO A 288 8.56 28.81 -23.16
N VAL A 289 8.45 30.13 -23.12
CA VAL A 289 9.08 30.94 -22.08
C VAL A 289 8.40 30.64 -20.74
N THR A 290 7.08 30.59 -20.72
CA THR A 290 6.28 30.31 -19.52
C THR A 290 6.59 28.92 -18.94
N MET A 291 6.60 27.87 -19.76
CA MET A 291 6.86 26.50 -19.30
C MET A 291 8.25 26.31 -18.71
N TYR A 292 9.30 26.66 -19.47
CA TYR A 292 10.67 26.40 -19.03
C TYR A 292 11.14 27.35 -17.93
N SER A 293 10.59 28.56 -17.85
CA SER A 293 11.01 29.54 -16.85
C SER A 293 10.12 29.61 -15.61
N ILE A 294 8.87 29.14 -15.68
CA ILE A 294 7.91 29.21 -14.56
C ILE A 294 7.44 27.81 -14.16
N GLU A 295 6.78 27.08 -15.05
CA GLU A 295 6.06 25.84 -14.69
C GLU A 295 7.00 24.69 -14.31
N TYR A 296 8.00 24.37 -15.15
CA TYR A 296 8.90 23.25 -14.89
C TYR A 296 9.78 23.46 -13.65
N PRO A 297 10.37 24.65 -13.41
CA PRO A 297 11.00 24.95 -12.14
C PRO A 297 10.04 24.82 -10.95
N ALA A 298 8.77 25.23 -11.12
CA ALA A 298 7.78 25.13 -10.07
C ALA A 298 7.43 23.70 -9.69
N MET A 299 7.22 22.84 -10.70
CA MET A 299 6.99 21.43 -10.48
C MET A 299 8.18 20.72 -9.85
N LYS A 300 9.42 21.05 -10.24
CA LYS A 300 10.64 20.52 -9.59
C LYS A 300 10.72 20.89 -8.12
N ALA A 301 10.34 22.12 -7.77
CA ALA A 301 10.42 22.59 -6.38
C ALA A 301 9.40 21.86 -5.48
N GLN A 302 8.21 21.55 -6.02
CA GLN A 302 7.16 20.80 -5.33
C GLN A 302 7.40 19.29 -5.33
N ARG A 303 8.10 18.76 -6.34
CA ARG A 303 8.43 17.33 -6.51
C ARG A 303 9.95 17.13 -6.45
N ARG A 304 10.55 17.29 -5.27
CA ARG A 304 11.98 17.04 -5.10
C ARG A 304 12.28 15.56 -5.39
N VAL A 305 13.28 15.33 -6.24
CA VAL A 305 13.83 13.98 -6.51
C VAL A 305 14.73 13.59 -5.34
N ASP A 306 14.10 13.07 -4.29
CA ASP A 306 14.81 12.37 -3.20
C ASP A 306 14.80 10.88 -3.51
N ILE A 307 15.97 10.28 -3.72
CA ILE A 307 16.12 8.85 -4.10
C ILE A 307 15.39 7.89 -3.13
N PRO A 308 15.41 8.09 -1.79
CA PRO A 308 14.63 7.26 -0.86
C PRO A 308 13.12 7.49 -0.97
N ALA A 309 12.68 8.73 -1.22
CA ALA A 309 11.27 9.08 -1.39
C ALA A 309 10.73 8.67 -2.76
N ALA A 310 11.58 8.62 -3.79
CA ALA A 310 11.23 8.21 -5.14
C ALA A 310 11.02 6.69 -5.26
N ALA A 311 11.66 5.89 -4.41
CA ALA A 311 11.36 4.46 -4.28
C ALA A 311 9.96 4.19 -3.71
N THR A 312 9.36 5.18 -3.04
CA THR A 312 8.03 5.10 -2.40
C THR A 312 6.99 6.03 -3.03
N SER A 313 7.37 6.86 -4.01
CA SER A 313 6.48 7.80 -4.69
C SER A 313 5.83 7.17 -5.93
N PHE A 314 4.50 7.11 -5.95
CA PHE A 314 3.71 6.62 -7.10
C PHE A 314 3.79 7.56 -8.31
N ASP A 315 4.23 8.80 -8.09
CA ASP A 315 4.49 9.79 -9.14
C ASP A 315 5.98 10.18 -9.12
N GLY A 316 6.83 9.17 -9.29
CA GLY A 316 8.28 9.29 -9.51
C GLY A 316 8.63 9.84 -10.89
N ARG A 317 7.68 10.52 -11.56
CA ARG A 317 7.88 11.11 -12.88
C ARG A 317 8.95 12.18 -12.81
N VAL A 318 10.05 11.88 -13.48
CA VAL A 318 11.19 12.79 -13.65
C VAL A 318 11.00 13.72 -14.85
N ASP A 319 9.78 13.80 -15.39
CA ASP A 319 9.42 14.53 -16.61
C ASP A 319 9.96 15.96 -16.60
N TYR A 320 9.90 16.65 -15.47
CA TYR A 320 10.35 18.04 -15.40
C TYR A 320 11.88 18.17 -15.42
N TYR A 321 12.62 17.11 -15.04
CA TYR A 321 14.08 17.11 -14.95
C TYR A 321 14.75 16.94 -16.31
N SER A 322 15.97 17.45 -16.42
CA SER A 322 16.82 17.17 -17.58
C SER A 322 17.11 15.68 -17.62
N VAL A 323 17.13 15.12 -18.83
CA VAL A 323 17.55 13.74 -19.07
C VAL A 323 18.99 13.47 -18.60
N LEU A 324 19.83 14.51 -18.47
CA LEU A 324 21.21 14.39 -18.00
C LEU A 324 21.34 14.45 -16.47
N ASN A 325 20.25 14.64 -15.74
CA ASN A 325 20.30 14.73 -14.28
C ASN A 325 20.62 13.33 -13.68
N PRO A 326 21.73 13.16 -12.94
CA PRO A 326 22.15 11.85 -12.42
C PRO A 326 21.12 11.19 -11.50
N SER A 327 20.38 11.98 -10.71
CA SER A 327 19.33 11.48 -9.82
C SER A 327 18.09 11.05 -10.60
N ALA A 328 17.76 11.77 -11.68
CA ALA A 328 16.62 11.44 -12.54
C ALA A 328 16.86 10.16 -13.37
N ILE A 329 18.06 9.98 -13.91
CA ILE A 329 18.41 8.82 -14.74
C ILE A 329 18.21 7.50 -14.00
N ARG A 330 18.48 7.48 -12.69
CA ARG A 330 18.29 6.28 -11.85
C ARG A 330 16.81 5.89 -11.67
N LEU A 331 15.90 6.81 -11.99
CA LEU A 331 14.45 6.65 -11.85
C LEU A 331 13.76 6.53 -13.20
N PHE A 332 14.50 6.41 -14.32
CA PHE A 332 13.89 6.22 -15.63
C PHE A 332 13.14 4.90 -15.68
N ASP A 333 11.89 5.00 -16.11
CA ASP A 333 11.03 3.88 -16.43
C ASP A 333 11.17 3.48 -17.90
N HIS A 334 10.36 2.50 -18.30
CA HIS A 334 10.35 1.94 -19.65
C HIS A 334 10.05 2.97 -20.75
N SER A 335 9.25 4.01 -20.47
CA SER A 335 8.88 5.05 -21.41
C SER A 335 10.07 5.95 -21.75
N GLN A 336 10.83 6.43 -20.75
CA GLN A 336 11.97 7.29 -21.04
C GLN A 336 13.12 6.53 -21.70
N ILE A 337 13.33 5.27 -21.31
CA ILE A 337 14.32 4.38 -21.97
C ILE A 337 13.95 4.18 -23.45
N ALA A 338 12.68 3.89 -23.76
CA ALA A 338 12.21 3.72 -25.13
C ALA A 338 12.38 5.00 -25.96
N GLY A 339 12.05 6.17 -25.39
CA GLY A 339 12.21 7.46 -26.06
C GLY A 339 13.67 7.78 -26.38
N LEU A 340 14.59 7.54 -25.44
CA LEU A 340 16.02 7.76 -25.65
C LEU A 340 16.65 6.80 -26.65
N ALA A 341 16.28 5.51 -26.58
CA ALA A 341 16.70 4.51 -27.55
C ALA A 341 16.26 4.91 -28.97
N LEU A 342 15.04 5.41 -29.12
CA LEU A 342 14.50 5.84 -30.40
C LEU A 342 15.14 7.13 -30.92
N LEU A 343 15.45 8.10 -30.06
CA LEU A 343 16.23 9.29 -30.44
C LEU A 343 17.60 8.90 -30.99
N LEU A 344 18.33 8.03 -30.26
CA LEU A 344 19.61 7.51 -30.70
C LEU A 344 19.48 6.79 -32.06
N LEU A 345 18.47 5.94 -32.19
CA LEU A 345 18.18 5.22 -33.43
C LEU A 345 17.91 6.18 -34.60
N GLY A 346 17.15 7.25 -34.37
CA GLY A 346 16.90 8.29 -35.36
C GLY A 346 18.19 8.94 -35.88
N PHE A 347 19.13 9.28 -34.99
CA PHE A 347 20.43 9.81 -35.40
C PHE A 347 21.25 8.80 -36.19
N VAL A 348 21.36 7.56 -35.69
CA VAL A 348 22.14 6.50 -36.34
C VAL A 348 21.62 6.21 -37.74
N VAL A 349 20.31 6.03 -37.90
CA VAL A 349 19.70 5.72 -39.20
C VAL A 349 19.85 6.89 -40.18
N LEU A 350 19.66 8.12 -39.71
CA LEU A 350 19.83 9.31 -40.56
C LEU A 350 21.28 9.47 -41.02
N LEU A 351 22.26 9.15 -40.17
CA LEU A 351 23.68 9.11 -40.53
C LEU A 351 24.00 7.98 -41.53
N LEU A 352 23.39 6.79 -41.37
CA LEU A 352 23.55 5.65 -42.28
C LEU A 352 22.96 5.91 -43.66
N ALA A 353 21.81 6.57 -43.74
CA ALA A 353 21.16 6.92 -45.01
C ALA A 353 22.02 7.88 -45.87
N ARG A 354 22.95 8.62 -45.25
CA ARG A 354 23.93 9.54 -45.89
C ARG A 354 23.29 10.51 -46.92
N THR A 355 22.08 10.96 -46.64
CA THR A 355 21.24 11.74 -47.56
C THR A 355 21.28 13.23 -47.28
N ARG A 356 21.80 14.03 -48.24
CA ARG A 356 21.65 15.50 -48.18
C ARG A 356 20.19 15.98 -48.26
N ARG A 357 19.25 15.09 -48.63
CA ARG A 357 17.81 15.35 -48.65
C ARG A 357 17.17 15.41 -47.26
N ASP A 358 17.90 15.05 -46.20
CA ASP A 358 17.35 14.91 -44.85
C ASP A 358 17.78 16.03 -43.89
N LEU A 359 18.30 17.15 -44.40
CA LEU A 359 18.70 18.28 -43.55
C LEU A 359 17.53 18.88 -42.76
N GLY A 360 16.32 18.92 -43.34
CA GLY A 360 15.10 19.30 -42.60
C GLY A 360 14.83 18.38 -41.41
N PHE A 361 14.88 17.06 -41.62
CA PHE A 361 14.72 16.07 -40.55
C PHE A 361 15.85 16.11 -39.52
N LEU A 362 17.10 16.33 -39.94
CA LEU A 362 18.22 16.50 -39.03
C LEU A 362 18.05 17.72 -38.11
N CYS A 363 17.65 18.87 -38.67
CA CYS A 363 17.41 20.08 -37.88
C CYS A 363 16.28 19.88 -36.87
N VAL A 364 15.19 19.24 -37.28
CA VAL A 364 14.08 18.90 -36.38
C VAL A 364 14.53 17.95 -35.27
N LEU A 365 15.25 16.87 -35.62
CA LEU A 365 15.72 15.88 -34.66
C LEU A 365 16.67 16.50 -33.62
N LEU A 366 17.61 17.34 -34.07
CA LEU A 366 18.49 18.11 -33.18
C LEU A 366 17.70 19.05 -32.25
N GLY A 367 16.69 19.73 -32.78
CA GLY A 367 15.86 20.65 -32.01
C GLY A 367 15.06 19.96 -30.90
N VAL A 368 14.33 18.88 -31.23
CA VAL A 368 13.54 18.14 -30.22
C VAL A 368 14.42 17.39 -29.22
N THR A 369 15.61 16.95 -29.64
CA THR A 369 16.62 16.42 -28.71
C THR A 369 17.07 17.51 -27.75
N GLY A 370 17.32 18.73 -28.24
CA GLY A 370 17.63 19.89 -27.41
C GLY A 370 16.54 20.18 -26.36
N LEU A 371 15.27 20.10 -26.75
CA LEU A 371 14.14 20.25 -25.81
C LEU A 371 14.10 19.13 -24.75
N SER A 372 14.35 17.89 -25.17
CA SER A 372 14.41 16.73 -24.26
C SER A 372 15.57 16.82 -23.26
N LEU A 373 16.69 17.44 -23.66
CA LEU A 373 17.82 17.72 -22.75
C LEU A 373 17.46 18.77 -21.69
N LEU A 374 16.50 19.66 -21.94
CA LEU A 374 16.02 20.64 -20.95
C LEU A 374 15.03 20.01 -19.97
N ALA A 375 14.08 19.22 -20.48
CA ALA A 375 13.08 18.50 -19.69
C ALA A 375 12.67 17.19 -20.38
N ALA A 376 12.67 16.09 -19.63
CA ALA A 376 12.22 14.78 -20.11
C ALA A 376 10.73 14.76 -20.53
N HIS A 377 9.93 15.74 -20.11
CA HIS A 377 8.53 15.89 -20.47
C HIS A 377 8.31 16.05 -21.98
N GLU A 378 9.32 16.54 -22.72
CA GLU A 378 9.22 16.66 -24.19
C GLU A 378 9.62 15.39 -24.94
N LEU A 379 10.11 14.37 -24.22
CA LEU A 379 10.61 13.13 -24.79
C LEU A 379 9.55 12.37 -25.59
N PRO A 380 8.27 12.28 -25.20
CA PRO A 380 7.25 11.59 -25.99
C PRO A 380 7.01 12.25 -27.36
N ALA A 381 6.93 13.59 -27.41
CA ALA A 381 6.84 14.33 -28.67
C ALA A 381 8.11 14.15 -29.53
N ALA A 382 9.29 14.17 -28.90
CA ALA A 382 10.55 13.91 -29.56
C ALA A 382 10.66 12.46 -30.10
N ALA A 383 10.09 11.49 -29.39
CA ALA A 383 10.04 10.09 -29.80
C ALA A 383 9.17 9.90 -31.05
N ILE A 384 8.03 10.59 -31.16
CA ILE A 384 7.20 10.56 -32.38
C ILE A 384 7.99 11.10 -33.58
N VAL A 385 8.68 12.22 -33.41
CA VAL A 385 9.56 12.78 -34.43
C VAL A 385 10.66 11.79 -34.82
N ALA A 386 11.33 11.21 -33.83
CA ALA A 386 12.40 10.25 -34.04
C ALA A 386 11.91 8.98 -34.75
N ALA A 387 10.73 8.46 -34.41
CA ALA A 387 10.11 7.33 -35.10
C ALA A 387 9.88 7.63 -36.59
N VAL A 388 9.34 8.80 -36.91
CA VAL A 388 9.08 9.19 -38.30
C VAL A 388 10.38 9.37 -39.07
N VAL A 389 11.37 10.03 -38.48
CA VAL A 389 12.68 10.24 -39.10
C VAL A 389 13.40 8.91 -39.30
N ALA A 390 13.51 8.09 -38.27
CA ALA A 390 14.13 6.76 -38.33
C ALA A 390 13.40 5.85 -39.33
N GLY A 391 12.07 5.84 -39.33
CA GLY A 391 11.26 5.03 -40.24
C GLY A 391 11.52 5.38 -41.70
N ILE A 392 11.33 6.65 -42.06
CA ILE A 392 11.47 7.11 -43.44
C ILE A 392 12.91 7.01 -43.93
N SER A 393 13.89 7.43 -43.13
CA SER A 393 15.30 7.38 -43.53
C SER A 393 15.79 5.94 -43.68
N ALA A 394 15.31 5.00 -42.85
CA ALA A 394 15.61 3.58 -43.02
C ALA A 394 14.97 3.00 -44.28
N GLN A 395 13.71 3.32 -44.57
CA GLN A 395 13.06 2.88 -45.81
C GLN A 395 13.78 3.42 -47.06
N ASP A 396 14.24 4.67 -47.02
CA ASP A 396 15.04 5.26 -48.11
C ASP A 396 16.41 4.59 -48.27
N TRP A 397 17.07 4.27 -47.15
CA TRP A 397 18.33 3.53 -47.15
C TRP A 397 18.13 2.11 -47.70
N TYR A 398 17.10 1.40 -47.22
CA TYR A 398 16.75 0.05 -47.65
C TYR A 398 16.46 0.01 -49.16
N ARG A 399 15.63 0.93 -49.64
CA ARG A 399 15.28 1.06 -51.07
C ARG A 399 16.48 1.23 -52.00
N ARG A 400 17.59 1.80 -51.50
CA ARG A 400 18.80 2.06 -52.31
C ARG A 400 19.89 1.01 -52.14
N GLY A 401 19.96 0.39 -50.96
CA GLY A 401 21.00 -0.57 -50.60
C GLY A 401 20.65 -2.01 -50.93
N PHE A 402 19.36 -2.35 -51.06
CA PHE A 402 18.89 -3.73 -51.19
C PHE A 402 18.03 -3.93 -52.44
N ASN A 403 18.07 -5.15 -52.99
CA ASN A 403 17.15 -5.54 -54.07
C ASN A 403 15.71 -5.52 -53.54
N GLN A 404 14.79 -4.98 -54.33
CA GLN A 404 13.37 -4.85 -53.95
C GLN A 404 12.53 -6.05 -54.40
N GLN A 405 13.10 -6.96 -55.19
CA GLN A 405 12.48 -8.22 -55.54
C GLN A 405 12.78 -9.25 -54.46
N TYR A 406 11.76 -9.94 -53.96
CA TYR A 406 11.93 -11.04 -53.02
C TYR A 406 12.65 -12.21 -53.71
N THR A 407 13.55 -12.88 -52.98
CA THR A 407 14.26 -14.05 -53.48
C THR A 407 14.09 -15.24 -52.55
N LEU A 408 14.40 -16.44 -53.06
CA LEU A 408 14.43 -17.68 -52.29
C LEU A 408 15.80 -17.95 -51.65
N ASP A 409 16.73 -16.99 -51.68
CA ASP A 409 18.03 -17.16 -51.02
C ASP A 409 17.82 -17.31 -49.50
N THR A 410 18.42 -18.34 -48.92
CA THR A 410 18.20 -18.72 -47.52
C THR A 410 18.51 -17.56 -46.56
N LYS A 411 19.48 -16.70 -46.89
CA LYS A 411 19.84 -15.54 -46.06
C LYS A 411 18.78 -14.44 -46.10
N GLU A 412 18.23 -14.14 -47.27
CA GLU A 412 17.18 -13.14 -47.44
C GLU A 412 15.85 -13.63 -46.85
N LEU A 413 15.55 -14.92 -47.02
CA LEU A 413 14.37 -15.55 -46.44
C LEU A 413 14.44 -15.55 -44.91
N LEU A 414 15.59 -15.91 -44.34
CA LEU A 414 15.83 -15.87 -42.89
C LEU A 414 15.73 -14.44 -42.33
N PHE A 415 16.28 -13.45 -43.04
CA PHE A 415 16.17 -12.04 -42.63
C PHE A 415 14.72 -11.54 -42.69
N SER A 416 14.01 -11.82 -43.79
CA SER A 416 12.65 -11.33 -44.04
C SER A 416 11.59 -12.02 -43.18
N ARG A 417 11.53 -13.35 -43.19
CA ARG A 417 10.58 -14.14 -42.38
C ARG A 417 11.01 -14.18 -40.91
N GLY A 418 12.27 -14.54 -40.66
CA GLY A 418 12.80 -14.66 -39.30
C GLY A 418 12.78 -13.33 -38.54
N GLY A 419 13.16 -12.22 -39.19
CA GLY A 419 13.09 -10.89 -38.59
C GLY A 419 11.67 -10.48 -38.17
N ARG A 420 10.68 -10.74 -39.01
CA ARG A 420 9.25 -10.49 -38.68
C ARG A 420 8.75 -11.40 -37.59
N ALA A 421 9.06 -12.70 -37.64
CA ALA A 421 8.67 -13.66 -36.61
C ALA A 421 9.23 -13.25 -35.23
N VAL A 422 10.52 -12.89 -35.16
CA VAL A 422 11.14 -12.36 -33.93
C VAL A 422 10.45 -11.08 -33.47
N THR A 423 10.07 -10.20 -34.40
CA THR A 423 9.35 -8.96 -34.06
C THR A 423 7.97 -9.27 -33.48
N VAL A 424 7.20 -10.17 -34.08
CA VAL A 424 5.89 -10.59 -33.57
C VAL A 424 6.03 -11.20 -32.17
N LEU A 425 7.00 -12.09 -31.96
CA LEU A 425 7.28 -12.68 -30.64
C LEU A 425 7.69 -11.61 -29.62
N ALA A 426 8.50 -10.62 -30.02
CA ALA A 426 8.88 -9.52 -29.14
C ALA A 426 7.68 -8.62 -28.78
N LEU A 427 6.79 -8.32 -29.72
CA LEU A 427 5.56 -7.57 -29.46
C LEU A 427 4.59 -8.36 -28.57
N ALA A 428 4.47 -9.66 -28.78
CA ALA A 428 3.68 -10.55 -27.92
C ALA A 428 4.26 -10.60 -26.50
N GLY A 429 5.59 -10.71 -26.36
CA GLY A 429 6.28 -10.63 -25.08
C GLY A 429 6.08 -9.30 -24.37
N LEU A 430 6.11 -8.18 -25.10
CA LEU A 430 5.83 -6.86 -24.55
C LEU A 430 4.36 -6.72 -24.12
N ALA A 431 3.42 -7.19 -24.92
CA ALA A 431 2.00 -7.23 -24.57
C ALA A 431 1.76 -8.08 -23.31
N PHE A 432 2.43 -9.24 -23.21
CA PHE A 432 2.43 -10.06 -22.02
C PHE A 432 2.99 -9.31 -20.80
N CYS A 433 4.12 -8.59 -20.94
CA CYS A 433 4.67 -7.77 -19.85
C CYS A 433 3.71 -6.66 -19.40
N ILE A 434 2.94 -6.07 -20.31
CA ILE A 434 1.90 -5.08 -19.97
C ILE A 434 0.77 -5.75 -19.18
N VAL A 435 0.21 -6.84 -19.71
CA VAL A 435 -0.91 -7.56 -19.06
C VAL A 435 -0.50 -8.14 -17.71
N ALA A 436 0.72 -8.65 -17.60
CA ALA A 436 1.28 -9.17 -16.36
C ALA A 436 1.74 -8.07 -15.37
N SER A 437 1.52 -6.79 -15.70
CA SER A 437 1.93 -5.61 -14.91
C SER A 437 3.42 -5.59 -14.56
N ARG A 438 4.27 -6.12 -15.46
CA ARG A 438 5.71 -6.23 -15.27
C ARG A 438 6.50 -5.02 -15.76
N LEU A 439 5.87 -4.11 -16.49
CA LEU A 439 6.50 -2.85 -16.87
C LEU A 439 6.60 -1.92 -15.65
N PRO A 440 7.82 -1.55 -15.20
CA PRO A 440 7.99 -0.64 -14.08
C PRO A 440 7.34 0.71 -14.37
N GLY A 441 6.55 1.24 -13.42
CA GLY A 441 5.90 2.55 -13.56
C GLY A 441 4.63 2.57 -14.43
N ALA A 442 4.24 1.45 -15.05
CA ALA A 442 2.98 1.39 -15.81
C ALA A 442 1.77 1.35 -14.86
N ALA A 443 0.74 2.14 -15.17
CA ALA A 443 -0.56 2.02 -14.50
C ALA A 443 -1.20 0.65 -14.83
N ALA A 444 -1.94 0.08 -13.87
CA ALA A 444 -2.61 -1.19 -14.07
C ALA A 444 -3.65 -1.08 -15.20
N LEU A 445 -3.86 -2.17 -15.94
CA LEU A 445 -4.91 -2.22 -16.94
C LEU A 445 -6.29 -2.11 -16.28
N GLY A 446 -7.18 -1.33 -16.86
CA GLY A 446 -8.55 -1.24 -16.36
C GLY A 446 -9.26 0.07 -16.64
N TRP A 447 -10.50 0.12 -16.14
CA TRP A 447 -11.38 1.28 -16.26
C TRP A 447 -11.21 2.24 -15.09
N GLY A 448 -11.38 3.53 -15.39
CA GLY A 448 -11.53 4.58 -14.39
C GLY A 448 -10.31 4.82 -13.53
N PHE A 449 -10.52 5.39 -12.34
CA PHE A 449 -9.43 5.63 -11.39
C PHE A 449 -8.90 4.33 -10.79
N ASP A 450 -7.61 4.27 -10.51
CA ASP A 450 -7.05 3.14 -9.75
C ASP A 450 -7.63 3.12 -8.33
N SER A 451 -7.59 1.96 -7.69
CA SER A 451 -8.22 1.75 -6.37
C SER A 451 -7.66 2.70 -5.31
N ASP A 452 -6.36 3.03 -5.36
CA ASP A 452 -5.76 3.91 -4.37
C ASP A 452 -6.23 5.35 -4.56
N THR A 453 -6.22 5.84 -5.81
CA THR A 453 -6.72 7.18 -6.15
C THR A 453 -8.21 7.31 -5.84
N ARG A 454 -9.01 6.28 -6.18
CA ARG A 454 -10.45 6.26 -5.87
C ARG A 454 -10.72 6.32 -4.37
N ALA A 455 -10.08 5.44 -3.59
CA ALA A 455 -10.22 5.46 -2.13
C ALA A 455 -9.80 6.82 -1.55
N THR A 456 -8.75 7.45 -2.10
CA THR A 456 -8.34 8.81 -1.71
C THR A 456 -9.42 9.84 -2.01
N MET A 457 -10.01 9.81 -3.22
CA MET A 457 -11.11 10.71 -3.60
C MET A 457 -12.33 10.57 -2.71
N ASP A 458 -12.79 9.34 -2.48
CA ASP A 458 -14.02 9.05 -1.75
C ASP A 458 -13.89 9.44 -0.28
N THR A 459 -12.82 8.98 0.38
CA THR A 459 -12.58 9.26 1.81
C THR A 459 -12.28 10.73 2.07
N PHE A 460 -11.53 11.41 1.19
CA PHE A 460 -11.29 12.84 1.30
C PHE A 460 -12.58 13.64 1.12
N ALA A 461 -13.41 13.30 0.13
CA ALA A 461 -14.69 13.94 -0.10
C ALA A 461 -15.63 13.80 1.10
N ALA A 462 -15.69 12.60 1.69
CA ALA A 462 -16.45 12.34 2.92
C ALA A 462 -15.97 13.22 4.08
N GLN A 463 -14.65 13.29 4.29
CA GLN A 463 -14.05 14.01 5.41
C GLN A 463 -14.27 15.54 5.33
N ILE A 464 -14.21 16.13 4.14
CA ILE A 464 -14.38 17.59 3.98
C ILE A 464 -15.82 18.05 3.87
N LYS A 465 -16.79 17.13 3.77
CA LYS A 465 -18.21 17.44 3.67
C LYS A 465 -18.72 18.16 4.92
N ASP A 466 -18.23 17.77 6.08
CA ASP A 466 -18.67 18.28 7.39
C ASP A 466 -17.89 19.52 7.84
N LEU A 467 -16.87 19.95 7.08
CA LEU A 467 -16.14 21.19 7.35
C LEU A 467 -17.00 22.41 7.05
N ASP A 468 -16.78 23.48 7.82
CA ASP A 468 -17.36 24.80 7.54
C ASP A 468 -17.17 25.20 6.06
N PRO A 469 -18.24 25.49 5.30
CA PRO A 469 -18.14 25.96 3.93
C PRO A 469 -17.25 27.20 3.75
N ALA A 470 -17.12 28.04 4.78
CA ALA A 470 -16.28 29.23 4.79
C ALA A 470 -14.81 28.97 5.18
N ALA A 471 -14.45 27.72 5.48
CA ALA A 471 -13.10 27.35 5.88
C ALA A 471 -12.08 27.62 4.76
N ASN A 472 -11.10 28.47 5.05
CA ASN A 472 -9.90 28.63 4.23
C ASN A 472 -8.87 27.57 4.62
N ILE A 473 -8.52 26.72 3.66
CA ILE A 473 -7.76 25.50 3.87
C ILE A 473 -6.36 25.63 3.27
N LEU A 474 -5.33 25.48 4.09
CA LEU A 474 -3.96 25.23 3.68
C LEU A 474 -3.76 23.71 3.52
N HIS A 475 -2.95 23.27 2.56
CA HIS A 475 -2.71 21.85 2.31
C HIS A 475 -1.24 21.62 1.92
N THR A 476 -0.76 20.38 2.02
CA THR A 476 0.67 20.09 1.85
C THR A 476 1.06 19.80 0.39
N ARG A 477 0.11 19.45 -0.47
CA ARG A 477 0.39 18.98 -1.84
C ARG A 477 -0.62 19.49 -2.87
N LEU A 478 -0.17 19.56 -4.11
CA LEU A 478 -1.00 20.01 -5.25
C LEU A 478 -2.23 19.13 -5.50
N ASP A 479 -2.09 17.81 -5.31
CA ASP A 479 -3.18 16.83 -5.48
C ASP A 479 -4.35 17.09 -4.52
N GLN A 480 -4.07 17.45 -3.26
CA GLN A 480 -5.08 17.87 -2.30
C GLN A 480 -5.79 19.16 -2.75
N GLY A 481 -5.07 20.07 -3.41
CA GLY A 481 -5.65 21.26 -4.04
C GLY A 481 -6.63 20.92 -5.15
N ASP A 482 -6.27 19.98 -6.02
CA ASP A 482 -7.14 19.47 -7.09
C ASP A 482 -8.40 18.82 -6.51
N MET A 483 -8.27 18.07 -5.41
CA MET A 483 -9.38 17.41 -4.71
C MET A 483 -10.30 18.40 -3.98
N LEU A 484 -9.78 19.52 -3.48
CA LEU A 484 -10.62 20.60 -2.94
C LEU A 484 -11.48 21.22 -4.05
N ILE A 485 -10.88 21.52 -5.20
CA ILE A 485 -11.59 22.03 -6.39
C ILE A 485 -12.66 21.03 -6.83
N TRP A 486 -12.31 19.74 -6.87
CA TRP A 486 -13.24 18.66 -7.17
C TRP A 486 -14.47 18.68 -6.28
N ASN A 487 -14.31 19.01 -4.99
CA ASN A 487 -15.40 19.09 -4.02
C ASN A 487 -16.01 20.50 -3.88
N GLY A 488 -15.78 21.39 -4.85
CA GLY A 488 -16.39 22.73 -4.90
C GLY A 488 -15.79 23.74 -3.91
N ARG A 489 -14.62 23.44 -3.35
CA ARG A 489 -13.87 24.35 -2.45
C ARG A 489 -12.72 25.01 -3.19
N LYS A 490 -12.28 26.17 -2.71
CA LYS A 490 -11.14 26.89 -3.28
C LYS A 490 -9.81 26.32 -2.80
N SER A 491 -8.84 26.19 -3.69
CA SER A 491 -7.49 25.67 -3.39
C SER A 491 -6.54 26.76 -2.88
N PHE A 492 -5.60 26.41 -1.98
CA PHE A 492 -4.49 27.32 -1.65
C PHE A 492 -3.47 27.39 -2.79
N ILE A 493 -3.07 26.23 -3.30
CA ILE A 493 -2.36 26.03 -4.57
C ILE A 493 -2.96 24.79 -5.26
N ASP A 494 -2.75 24.63 -6.56
CA ASP A 494 -3.22 23.48 -7.34
C ASP A 494 -2.37 23.25 -8.59
N SER A 495 -2.72 22.22 -9.36
CA SER A 495 -1.97 21.76 -10.52
C SER A 495 -1.87 22.74 -11.69
N ARG A 496 -2.62 23.86 -11.70
CA ARG A 496 -2.54 24.89 -12.76
C ARG A 496 -1.32 25.79 -12.65
N ILE A 497 -0.66 25.83 -11.48
CA ILE A 497 0.66 26.45 -11.17
C ILE A 497 0.81 27.95 -11.50
N LEU A 498 0.59 28.35 -12.74
CA LEU A 498 0.70 29.72 -13.26
C LEU A 498 0.05 30.80 -12.37
N PRO A 499 -1.16 30.60 -11.80
CA PRO A 499 -1.80 31.62 -10.98
C PRO A 499 -1.00 31.99 -9.71
N PHE A 500 -0.08 31.13 -9.29
CA PHE A 500 0.60 31.20 -7.99
C PHE A 500 2.05 31.72 -8.09
N GLY A 501 2.58 31.92 -9.30
CA GLY A 501 3.91 32.48 -9.58
C GLY A 501 5.06 31.46 -9.53
N ARG A 502 6.31 31.94 -9.57
CA ARG A 502 7.50 31.06 -9.44
C ARG A 502 7.76 30.71 -7.97
N PRO A 503 8.12 29.48 -7.60
CA PRO A 503 8.72 29.24 -6.30
C PRO A 503 10.04 30.02 -6.23
N GLY A 504 10.22 30.75 -5.13
CA GLY A 504 11.53 31.31 -4.78
C GLY A 504 12.46 30.22 -4.27
N ASP A 505 13.75 30.52 -4.17
CA ASP A 505 14.67 29.63 -3.45
C ASP A 505 14.22 29.59 -1.98
N PRO A 506 13.95 28.41 -1.38
CA PRO A 506 13.62 28.32 0.05
C PRO A 506 14.75 28.84 0.96
N ASN A 507 15.95 29.04 0.42
CA ASN A 507 17.10 29.65 1.10
C ASN A 507 17.32 31.14 0.73
N GLU A 508 16.54 31.72 -0.18
CA GLU A 508 16.54 33.17 -0.41
C GLU A 508 16.01 33.93 0.82
N GLN A 509 16.35 35.22 0.92
CA GLN A 509 15.90 36.05 2.03
C GLN A 509 14.36 36.02 2.14
N PRO A 510 13.78 35.59 3.28
CA PRO A 510 12.33 35.39 3.42
C PRO A 510 11.50 36.64 3.06
N LYS A 511 12.06 37.84 3.28
CA LYS A 511 11.46 39.13 2.92
C LYS A 511 11.18 39.31 1.41
N LEU A 512 11.71 38.43 0.56
CA LEU A 512 11.53 38.45 -0.89
C LEU A 512 10.46 37.46 -1.39
N ALA A 513 9.77 36.75 -0.49
CA ALA A 513 8.72 35.79 -0.84
C ALA A 513 7.47 36.47 -1.42
N LYS A 514 7.55 36.91 -2.68
CA LYS A 514 6.47 37.62 -3.39
C LYS A 514 5.42 36.70 -3.99
N SER A 515 5.78 35.46 -4.33
CA SER A 515 4.87 34.50 -4.95
C SER A 515 4.15 33.65 -3.90
N VAL A 516 2.97 33.15 -4.27
CA VAL A 516 2.20 32.24 -3.40
C VAL A 516 2.96 30.92 -3.22
N PHE A 517 3.64 30.43 -4.26
CA PHE A 517 4.46 29.23 -4.14
C PHE A 517 5.65 29.38 -3.18
N ALA A 518 6.33 30.54 -3.17
CA ALA A 518 7.40 30.79 -2.22
C ALA A 518 6.85 30.79 -0.77
N LYS A 519 5.72 31.48 -0.56
CA LYS A 519 5.03 31.50 0.74
C LYS A 519 4.59 30.11 1.20
N HIS A 520 4.04 29.29 0.29
CA HIS A 520 3.67 27.89 0.56
C HIS A 520 4.88 27.04 0.95
N SER A 521 5.96 27.11 0.18
CA SER A 521 7.20 26.37 0.47
C SER A 521 7.82 26.78 1.82
N ILE A 522 7.80 28.07 2.14
CA ILE A 522 8.24 28.59 3.44
C ILE A 522 7.34 28.02 4.55
N LEU A 523 6.01 28.05 4.41
CA LEU A 523 5.09 27.46 5.39
C LEU A 523 5.44 25.99 5.65
N LEU A 524 5.64 25.19 4.59
CA LEU A 524 5.98 23.77 4.74
C LEU A 524 7.32 23.56 5.44
N THR A 525 8.36 24.30 5.05
CA THR A 525 9.72 24.15 5.60
C THR A 525 9.93 24.84 6.95
N THR A 526 8.91 25.51 7.47
CA THR A 526 8.97 26.27 8.74
C THR A 526 8.01 25.71 9.77
N LEU A 527 6.74 25.49 9.41
CA LEU A 527 5.69 25.02 10.34
C LEU A 527 5.50 23.49 10.28
N PHE A 528 5.49 22.91 9.08
CA PHE A 528 5.13 21.50 8.90
C PHE A 528 6.34 20.59 9.13
N GLN A 529 7.44 20.86 8.45
CA GLN A 529 8.70 20.14 8.56
C GLN A 529 9.85 21.14 8.67
N PRO A 530 10.08 21.72 9.86
CA PRO A 530 11.16 22.68 10.07
C PRO A 530 12.50 22.07 9.65
N THR A 531 13.30 22.82 8.87
CA THR A 531 14.68 22.41 8.56
C THR A 531 15.43 22.18 9.88
N PRO A 532 16.18 21.09 10.06
CA PRO A 532 16.99 20.92 11.27
C PRO A 532 18.14 21.95 11.31
N PRO A 533 18.65 22.30 12.50
CA PRO A 533 19.88 23.08 12.62
C PRO A 533 21.06 22.32 11.99
N PRO A 534 22.09 23.02 11.47
CA PRO A 534 23.28 22.37 10.93
C PRO A 534 23.95 21.45 11.97
N GLU A 535 24.40 20.26 11.55
CA GLU A 535 25.02 19.26 12.44
C GLU A 535 26.27 19.82 13.14
N ASP A 536 26.50 19.35 14.38
CA ASP A 536 27.45 19.80 15.41
C ASP A 536 28.95 19.80 15.02
N LYS A 537 29.30 19.56 13.75
CA LYS A 537 30.68 19.60 13.25
C LYS A 537 31.21 21.01 13.02
N SER A 538 30.36 22.04 13.01
CA SER A 538 30.78 23.44 13.11
C SER A 538 30.24 24.07 14.40
N GLN A 539 31.08 24.11 15.45
CA GLN A 539 30.87 24.96 16.63
C GLN A 539 30.95 26.48 16.28
N ASP A 540 30.60 26.88 15.05
CA ASP A 540 30.61 28.27 14.64
C ASP A 540 29.31 28.94 15.10
N LYS A 541 29.40 29.66 16.21
CA LYS A 541 28.32 30.50 16.75
C LYS A 541 27.75 31.48 15.72
N ALA A 542 28.53 31.86 14.70
CA ALA A 542 28.04 32.72 13.62
C ALA A 542 27.08 31.98 12.67
N GLU A 543 27.27 30.69 12.42
CA GLU A 543 26.36 29.87 11.60
C GLU A 543 25.05 29.59 12.33
N GLN A 544 25.12 29.27 13.62
CA GLN A 544 23.94 29.10 14.48
C GLN A 544 23.10 30.39 14.53
N LYS A 545 23.75 31.54 14.74
CA LYS A 545 23.06 32.84 14.74
C LYS A 545 22.40 33.16 13.40
N LYS A 546 23.07 32.87 12.28
CA LYS A 546 22.49 33.05 10.93
C LYS A 546 21.28 32.14 10.72
N TYR A 547 21.35 30.90 11.19
CA TYR A 547 20.25 29.95 11.12
C TYR A 547 19.04 30.43 11.94
N GLU A 548 19.27 30.89 13.17
CA GLU A 548 18.22 31.47 14.02
C GLU A 548 17.58 32.71 13.39
N GLU A 549 18.40 33.63 12.86
CA GLU A 549 17.92 34.84 12.15
C GLU A 549 17.09 34.46 10.90
N LEU A 550 17.52 33.46 10.15
CA LEU A 550 16.79 32.94 8.98
C LEU A 550 15.45 32.32 9.40
N MET A 551 15.44 31.46 10.42
CA MET A 551 14.22 30.81 10.91
C MET A 551 13.23 31.83 11.48
N ASN A 552 13.70 32.81 12.23
CA ASN A 552 12.86 33.91 12.72
C ASN A 552 12.25 34.72 11.55
N ALA A 553 13.02 34.98 10.50
CA ALA A 553 12.51 35.65 9.31
C ALA A 553 11.47 34.80 8.55
N LYS A 554 11.70 33.49 8.43
CA LYS A 554 10.73 32.54 7.83
C LYS A 554 9.44 32.42 8.65
N MET A 555 9.55 32.40 9.98
CA MET A 555 8.40 32.43 10.89
C MET A 555 7.57 33.70 10.69
N GLY A 556 8.21 34.87 10.57
CA GLY A 556 7.52 36.12 10.30
C GLY A 556 6.70 36.08 9.00
N VAL A 557 7.27 35.56 7.91
CA VAL A 557 6.57 35.38 6.62
C VAL A 557 5.42 34.37 6.74
N SER A 558 5.61 33.31 7.52
CA SER A 558 4.60 32.29 7.75
C SER A 558 3.36 32.89 8.44
N GLU A 559 3.56 33.65 9.51
CA GLU A 559 2.46 34.32 10.23
C GLU A 559 1.75 35.37 9.36
N GLU A 560 2.51 36.18 8.61
CA GLU A 560 1.94 37.14 7.66
C GLU A 560 1.08 36.44 6.61
N THR A 561 1.57 35.32 6.06
CA THR A 561 0.86 34.54 5.03
C THR A 561 -0.43 33.94 5.58
N LEU A 562 -0.40 33.36 6.79
CA LEU A 562 -1.59 32.79 7.41
C LEU A 562 -2.64 33.87 7.68
N ALA A 563 -2.23 35.08 8.06
CA ALA A 563 -3.11 36.22 8.28
C ALA A 563 -3.68 36.79 6.97
N GLU A 564 -2.84 36.98 5.94
CA GLU A 564 -3.21 37.51 4.62
C GLU A 564 -4.33 36.67 3.98
N PHE A 565 -4.18 35.35 3.98
CA PHE A 565 -5.15 34.43 3.40
C PHE A 565 -6.19 33.91 4.39
N ARG A 566 -6.19 34.43 5.63
CA ARG A 566 -7.13 34.07 6.71
C ARG A 566 -7.26 32.55 6.86
N ILE A 567 -6.14 31.85 6.94
CA ILE A 567 -6.12 30.39 7.00
C ILE A 567 -6.71 29.92 8.33
N THR A 568 -7.69 29.01 8.22
CA THR A 568 -8.45 28.48 9.36
C THR A 568 -8.16 27.00 9.60
N HIS A 569 -7.85 26.25 8.54
CA HIS A 569 -7.63 24.81 8.60
C HIS A 569 -6.39 24.43 7.79
N ALA A 570 -5.75 23.34 8.19
CA ALA A 570 -4.66 22.71 7.47
C ALA A 570 -5.01 21.24 7.19
N ILE A 571 -4.76 20.77 5.98
CA ILE A 571 -4.93 19.38 5.58
C ILE A 571 -3.56 18.77 5.32
N ILE A 572 -3.28 17.65 5.97
CA ILE A 572 -2.02 16.89 5.86
C ILE A 572 -2.32 15.55 5.21
N ARG A 573 -1.50 15.17 4.22
CA ARG A 573 -1.66 13.90 3.48
C ARG A 573 -1.29 12.70 4.36
N LEU A 574 -2.23 11.76 4.48
CA LEU A 574 -2.00 10.43 5.03
C LEU A 574 -2.15 9.32 3.98
N ALA A 575 -2.88 9.57 2.88
CA ALA A 575 -3.03 8.63 1.76
C ALA A 575 -1.71 8.38 1.01
N PRO A 576 -1.50 7.21 0.40
CA PRO A 576 -0.37 6.96 -0.51
C PRO A 576 -0.31 8.00 -1.66
N PRO A 577 0.85 8.22 -2.29
CA PRO A 577 2.12 7.52 -2.11
C PRO A 577 2.98 7.92 -0.91
N GLY A 578 3.85 7.00 -0.50
CA GLY A 578 4.79 7.19 0.60
C GLY A 578 4.13 7.05 1.98
N PRO A 579 4.94 7.03 3.05
CA PRO A 579 4.42 6.91 4.41
C PRO A 579 3.52 8.10 4.77
N PRO A 580 2.51 7.94 5.63
CA PRO A 580 1.64 9.03 6.07
C PRO A 580 2.45 10.13 6.78
N ASP A 581 2.16 11.40 6.50
CA ASP A 581 2.94 12.54 7.01
C ASP A 581 2.52 12.94 8.45
N PHE A 582 2.60 11.99 9.38
CA PHE A 582 2.35 12.26 10.80
C PHE A 582 3.36 13.23 11.41
N ARG A 583 4.56 13.35 10.83
CA ARG A 583 5.56 14.33 11.26
C ARG A 583 5.00 15.75 11.20
N SER A 584 4.33 16.12 10.10
CA SER A 584 3.65 17.42 10.00
C SER A 584 2.51 17.57 10.99
N VAL A 585 1.75 16.50 11.27
CA VAL A 585 0.65 16.52 12.26
C VAL A 585 1.20 16.85 13.64
N PHE A 586 2.26 16.14 14.06
CA PHE A 586 2.88 16.34 15.37
C PHE A 586 3.54 17.72 15.50
N ASN A 587 4.30 18.16 14.49
CA ASN A 587 4.96 19.46 14.51
C ASN A 587 3.95 20.61 14.62
N LEU A 588 2.85 20.58 13.86
CA LEU A 588 1.81 21.60 13.97
C LEU A 588 1.13 21.57 15.35
N THR A 589 0.82 20.38 15.87
CA THR A 589 0.20 20.22 17.20
C THR A 589 1.11 20.77 18.32
N GLN A 590 2.43 20.59 18.21
CA GLN A 590 3.40 21.12 19.16
C GLN A 590 3.41 22.65 19.24
N THR A 591 3.00 23.36 18.18
CA THR A 591 2.93 24.84 18.19
C THR A 591 1.82 25.39 19.10
N GLN A 592 0.90 24.55 19.57
CA GLN A 592 -0.30 24.94 20.36
C GLN A 592 -1.28 25.88 19.63
N GLN A 593 -1.00 26.27 18.39
CA GLN A 593 -1.91 27.05 17.53
C GLN A 593 -2.79 26.18 16.64
N TRP A 594 -2.50 24.89 16.55
CA TRP A 594 -3.19 23.94 15.69
C TRP A 594 -3.64 22.74 16.50
N VAL A 595 -4.90 22.35 16.33
CA VAL A 595 -5.47 21.17 16.98
C VAL A 595 -5.99 20.24 15.89
N PRO A 596 -5.58 18.96 15.86
CA PRO A 596 -6.20 17.98 14.98
C PRO A 596 -7.66 17.83 15.35
N ILE A 597 -8.57 18.02 14.39
CA ILE A 597 -10.02 17.85 14.58
C ILE A 597 -10.53 16.56 13.93
N SER A 598 -9.77 16.01 12.99
CA SER A 598 -10.12 14.78 12.27
C SER A 598 -8.84 14.12 11.74
N ILE A 599 -8.70 12.82 11.96
CA ILE A 599 -7.64 11.99 11.38
C ILE A 599 -8.34 10.75 10.81
N GLU A 600 -8.46 10.70 9.48
CA GLU A 600 -9.16 9.64 8.76
C GLU A 600 -8.23 9.00 7.71
N ALA A 601 -8.76 8.13 6.84
CA ALA A 601 -7.97 7.28 5.95
C ALA A 601 -6.95 8.04 5.09
N SER A 602 -7.34 9.17 4.52
CA SER A 602 -6.55 9.87 3.49
C SER A 602 -5.90 11.17 3.94
N ALA A 603 -6.42 11.80 4.99
CA ALA A 603 -5.88 13.05 5.49
C ALA A 603 -6.15 13.29 6.98
N ALA A 604 -5.28 14.09 7.59
CA ALA A 604 -5.52 14.73 8.87
C ALA A 604 -5.91 16.20 8.65
N ILE A 605 -6.98 16.64 9.29
CA ILE A 605 -7.43 18.03 9.28
C ILE A 605 -7.15 18.64 10.65
N LEU A 606 -6.44 19.75 10.66
CA LEU A 606 -6.15 20.55 11.84
C LEU A 606 -6.85 21.89 11.73
N LYS A 607 -7.44 22.35 12.83
CA LYS A 607 -8.05 23.67 12.97
C LYS A 607 -7.07 24.61 13.66
N ARG A 608 -6.91 25.81 13.09
CA ARG A 608 -6.15 26.90 13.71
C ARG A 608 -6.98 27.51 14.84
N ILE A 609 -6.36 27.68 15.99
CA ILE A 609 -6.98 28.23 17.20
C ILE A 609 -6.14 29.39 17.75
N SER A 610 -6.77 30.22 18.58
CA SER A 610 -6.04 31.28 19.29
C SER A 610 -5.15 30.67 20.37
N PRO A 611 -3.92 31.17 20.57
CA PRO A 611 -3.08 30.76 21.70
C PRO A 611 -3.74 30.96 23.07
N ALA A 612 -4.71 31.88 23.16
CA ALA A 612 -5.46 32.17 24.39
C ALA A 612 -6.61 31.17 24.66
N THR A 613 -6.83 30.17 23.79
CA THR A 613 -7.92 29.21 23.94
C THR A 613 -7.68 28.29 25.16
N PRO A 614 -8.62 28.19 26.12
CA PRO A 614 -8.47 27.32 27.29
C PRO A 614 -8.18 25.86 26.92
N ALA A 615 -7.38 25.17 27.72
CA ALA A 615 -6.99 23.77 27.44
C ALA A 615 -8.20 22.83 27.28
N ALA A 616 -9.26 23.02 28.06
CA ALA A 616 -10.49 22.23 27.97
C ALA A 616 -11.21 22.41 26.62
N GLU A 617 -11.27 23.64 26.09
CA GLU A 617 -11.87 23.90 24.77
C GLU A 617 -11.01 23.33 23.65
N ARG A 618 -9.67 23.32 23.83
CA ARG A 618 -8.75 22.66 22.89
C ARG A 618 -8.93 21.15 22.87
N ALA A 619 -9.04 20.51 24.03
CA ALA A 619 -9.29 19.08 24.15
C ALA A 619 -10.63 18.68 23.53
N ALA A 620 -11.68 19.49 23.70
CA ALA A 620 -13.00 19.24 23.12
C ALA A 620 -13.04 19.28 21.58
N LEU A 621 -12.07 19.94 20.94
CA LEU A 621 -11.93 19.95 19.48
C LEU A 621 -11.21 18.72 18.94
N ALA A 622 -10.38 18.07 19.76
CA ALA A 622 -9.61 16.91 19.33
C ALA A 622 -10.52 15.67 19.18
N PRO A 623 -10.22 14.75 18.25
CA PRO A 623 -10.94 13.50 18.16
C PRO A 623 -10.90 12.76 19.49
N ASN A 624 -12.07 12.48 20.05
CA ASN A 624 -12.19 11.61 21.20
C ASN A 624 -12.14 10.15 20.75
N TRP A 625 -10.95 9.56 20.81
CA TRP A 625 -10.73 8.18 20.38
C TRP A 625 -11.49 7.17 21.25
N THR A 626 -11.63 7.46 22.55
CA THR A 626 -12.37 6.59 23.47
C THR A 626 -13.86 6.53 23.11
N ASP A 627 -14.46 7.69 22.79
CA ASP A 627 -15.84 7.76 22.29
C ASP A 627 -16.00 7.03 20.96
N LYS A 628 -15.10 7.30 20.00
CA LYS A 628 -15.10 6.64 18.68
C LYS A 628 -14.99 5.11 18.78
N ALA A 629 -14.21 4.60 19.74
CA ALA A 629 -13.98 3.16 19.90
C ALA A 629 -15.07 2.46 20.73
N PHE A 630 -15.58 3.10 21.78
CA PHE A 630 -16.30 2.43 22.86
C PHE A 630 -17.71 2.97 23.11
N ARG A 631 -18.15 4.03 22.45
CA ARG A 631 -19.46 4.64 22.71
C ARG A 631 -20.25 4.91 21.43
N SER A 632 -19.60 5.41 20.39
CA SER A 632 -20.22 5.74 19.10
C SER A 632 -19.98 4.67 18.02
N ALA A 633 -19.24 3.60 18.34
CA ALA A 633 -18.88 2.57 17.38
C ALA A 633 -20.13 1.75 16.98
N ALA A 634 -20.34 1.59 15.68
CA ALA A 634 -21.29 0.61 15.17
C ALA A 634 -20.75 -0.81 15.36
N ILE A 635 -21.63 -1.77 15.56
CA ILE A 635 -21.28 -3.19 15.61
C ILE A 635 -20.53 -3.55 14.32
N ALA A 636 -19.32 -4.09 14.48
CA ALA A 636 -18.50 -4.50 13.36
C ALA A 636 -19.20 -5.66 12.61
N PRO A 637 -19.14 -5.70 11.27
CA PRO A 637 -19.67 -6.83 10.53
C PRO A 637 -18.87 -8.09 10.89
N SER A 638 -19.55 -9.25 10.89
CA SER A 638 -18.87 -10.54 11.10
C SER A 638 -17.88 -10.77 9.96
N THR A 639 -16.60 -10.86 10.28
CA THR A 639 -15.52 -11.17 9.33
C THR A 639 -15.01 -12.58 9.60
N LEU A 640 -14.88 -13.39 8.56
CA LEU A 640 -14.27 -14.72 8.66
C LEU A 640 -13.08 -14.77 7.72
N ARG A 641 -11.90 -14.71 8.32
CA ARG A 641 -10.64 -14.58 7.61
C ARG A 641 -10.16 -15.93 7.12
N GLU A 642 -9.69 -16.00 5.88
CA GLU A 642 -8.90 -17.13 5.43
C GLU A 642 -7.48 -17.08 6.01
N PHE A 643 -6.87 -18.24 6.26
CA PHE A 643 -5.44 -18.30 6.62
C PHE A 643 -4.59 -17.77 5.46
N ALA A 644 -3.52 -17.04 5.77
CA ALA A 644 -2.62 -16.52 4.76
C ALA A 644 -1.95 -17.69 4.02
N ARG A 645 -1.73 -17.52 2.71
CA ARG A 645 -1.08 -18.52 1.85
C ARG A 645 0.19 -17.96 1.26
N ALA A 646 1.19 -18.83 1.14
CA ALA A 646 2.41 -18.47 0.43
C ALA A 646 2.07 -18.13 -1.04
N PRO A 647 2.72 -17.11 -1.61
CA PRO A 647 2.44 -16.69 -2.98
C PRO A 647 2.71 -17.86 -3.94
N ASN A 648 1.75 -18.13 -4.83
CA ASN A 648 1.88 -19.23 -5.78
C ASN A 648 2.94 -18.93 -6.86
N PHE A 649 3.25 -19.91 -7.71
CA PHE A 649 4.22 -19.74 -8.80
C PHE A 649 3.92 -18.53 -9.69
N TYR A 650 2.64 -18.27 -9.98
CA TYR A 650 2.23 -17.17 -10.85
C TYR A 650 2.39 -15.81 -10.18
N GLU A 651 1.98 -15.65 -8.92
CA GLU A 651 2.17 -14.42 -8.14
C GLU A 651 3.65 -14.10 -7.91
N LYS A 652 4.47 -15.14 -7.73
CA LYS A 652 5.90 -14.97 -7.48
C LYS A 652 6.69 -14.68 -8.77
N TYR A 653 6.37 -15.36 -9.86
CA TYR A 653 7.22 -15.38 -11.07
C TYR A 653 6.57 -14.93 -12.36
N VAL A 654 5.25 -14.72 -12.41
CA VAL A 654 4.53 -14.39 -13.65
C VAL A 654 3.88 -13.01 -13.56
N TYR A 655 2.94 -12.83 -12.65
CA TYR A 655 2.24 -11.57 -12.41
C TYR A 655 3.01 -10.73 -11.40
N ARG A 656 2.93 -9.41 -11.55
CA ARG A 656 3.29 -8.47 -10.50
C ARG A 656 2.02 -7.78 -10.04
N THR A 657 1.43 -8.24 -8.95
CA THR A 657 0.32 -7.52 -8.32
C THR A 657 0.88 -6.25 -7.72
N ARG A 658 0.24 -5.12 -8.03
CA ARG A 658 0.52 -3.86 -7.35
C ARG A 658 -0.19 -3.92 -5.99
N PRO A 659 0.50 -3.80 -4.85
CA PRO A 659 -0.17 -3.73 -3.57
C PRO A 659 -0.99 -2.43 -3.56
N THR A 660 -2.29 -2.58 -3.35
CA THR A 660 -3.24 -1.48 -3.21
C THR A 660 -3.64 -1.39 -1.75
N ILE A 661 -3.66 -0.18 -1.19
CA ILE A 661 -3.98 0.02 0.21
C ILE A 661 -5.40 0.57 0.29
N ASP A 662 -6.33 -0.28 0.73
CA ASP A 662 -7.72 0.09 0.87
C ASP A 662 -7.96 1.06 2.05
N GLU A 663 -9.19 1.54 2.19
CA GLU A 663 -9.57 2.50 3.24
C GLU A 663 -9.31 1.95 4.65
N ASN A 664 -9.71 0.71 4.92
CA ASN A 664 -9.62 0.10 6.24
C ASN A 664 -8.15 -0.06 6.64
N MET A 665 -7.30 -0.53 5.72
CA MET A 665 -5.86 -0.64 5.95
C MET A 665 -5.21 0.73 6.21
N ARG A 666 -5.63 1.80 5.51
CA ARG A 666 -5.13 3.16 5.79
C ARG A 666 -5.53 3.65 7.18
N LEU A 667 -6.80 3.45 7.57
CA LEU A 667 -7.26 3.78 8.92
C LEU A 667 -6.48 3.00 9.98
N ALA A 668 -6.26 1.70 9.76
CA ALA A 668 -5.45 0.87 10.63
C ALA A 668 -4.02 1.38 10.79
N ILE A 669 -3.35 1.76 9.69
CA ILE A 669 -2.02 2.37 9.71
C ILE A 669 -2.04 3.66 10.56
N ASN A 670 -3.05 4.51 10.36
CA ASN A 670 -3.17 5.77 11.08
C ASN A 670 -3.39 5.54 12.58
N TYR A 671 -4.30 4.65 12.96
CA TYR A 671 -4.55 4.31 14.37
C TYR A 671 -3.36 3.63 15.02
N SER A 672 -2.68 2.72 14.31
CA SER A 672 -1.44 2.08 14.80
C SER A 672 -0.32 3.09 15.02
N THR A 673 -0.21 4.09 14.13
CA THR A 673 0.77 5.17 14.29
C THR A 673 0.46 6.00 15.54
N LEU A 674 -0.80 6.35 15.78
CA LEU A 674 -1.21 7.01 17.03
C LEU A 674 -0.95 6.14 18.26
N ALA A 675 -1.18 4.83 18.16
CA ALA A 675 -0.99 3.87 19.25
C ALA A 675 0.49 3.62 19.62
N SER A 676 1.41 3.91 18.68
CA SER A 676 2.87 3.80 18.89
C SER A 676 3.44 4.85 19.84
N LEU A 677 2.69 5.93 20.12
CA LEU A 677 3.12 6.96 21.06
C LEU A 677 3.08 6.42 22.49
N GLN A 678 4.11 6.75 23.28
CA GLN A 678 4.17 6.35 24.67
C GLN A 678 3.26 7.27 25.51
N PRO A 679 2.25 6.74 26.21
CA PRO A 679 1.35 7.57 27.01
C PRO A 679 2.10 8.15 28.21
N GLN A 680 1.87 9.43 28.50
CA GLN A 680 2.40 10.15 29.65
C GLN A 680 1.36 10.35 30.75
N SER A 681 0.08 10.14 30.44
CA SER A 681 -1.04 10.26 31.37
C SER A 681 -2.01 9.08 31.26
N MET A 682 -2.87 8.91 32.26
CA MET A 682 -3.92 7.88 32.24
C MET A 682 -4.91 8.09 31.09
N GLU A 683 -5.26 9.34 30.78
CA GLU A 683 -6.14 9.69 29.67
C GLU A 683 -5.52 9.29 28.32
N GLU A 684 -4.23 9.55 28.14
CA GLU A 684 -3.48 9.11 26.94
C GLU A 684 -3.36 7.59 26.85
N ALA A 685 -3.22 6.89 27.98
CA ALA A 685 -3.20 5.43 28.00
C ALA A 685 -4.56 4.86 27.56
N MET A 686 -5.68 5.40 28.05
CA MET A 686 -7.03 5.02 27.62
C MET A 686 -7.26 5.33 26.14
N SER A 687 -6.80 6.49 25.67
CA SER A 687 -6.84 6.85 24.25
C SER A 687 -6.03 5.88 23.39
N THR A 688 -4.86 5.45 23.85
CA THR A 688 -4.00 4.48 23.15
C THR A 688 -4.66 3.10 23.08
N ILE A 689 -5.32 2.65 24.15
CA ILE A 689 -6.13 1.42 24.13
C ILE A 689 -7.26 1.53 23.10
N ALA A 690 -7.94 2.67 23.06
CA ALA A 690 -9.01 2.92 22.10
C ALA A 690 -8.51 2.88 20.64
N THR A 691 -7.39 3.52 20.32
CA THR A 691 -6.82 3.49 18.98
C THR A 691 -6.31 2.09 18.60
N SER A 692 -5.74 1.32 19.53
CA SER A 692 -5.37 -0.07 19.27
C SER A 692 -6.58 -0.97 18.96
N HIS A 693 -7.70 -0.83 19.67
CA HIS A 693 -8.93 -1.55 19.33
C HIS A 693 -9.51 -1.12 17.98
N LEU A 694 -9.50 0.18 17.67
CA LEU A 694 -9.89 0.66 16.34
C LEU A 694 -8.99 0.09 15.24
N ALA A 695 -7.68 0.03 15.47
CA ALA A 695 -6.74 -0.59 14.53
C ALA A 695 -7.09 -2.06 14.28
N ILE A 696 -7.29 -2.87 15.32
CA ILE A 696 -7.64 -4.30 15.20
C ILE A 696 -8.92 -4.50 14.38
N ARG A 697 -9.98 -3.72 14.66
CA ARG A 697 -11.24 -3.80 13.90
C ARG A 697 -11.02 -3.50 12.42
N GLN A 698 -10.29 -2.43 12.10
CA GLN A 698 -10.01 -2.05 10.72
C GLN A 698 -9.10 -3.07 10.01
N LEU A 699 -8.14 -3.66 10.72
CA LEU A 699 -7.27 -4.71 10.19
C LEU A 699 -8.03 -5.99 9.88
N ASN A 700 -8.98 -6.40 10.73
CA ASN A 700 -9.83 -7.55 10.44
C ASN A 700 -10.68 -7.31 9.19
N LEU A 701 -11.22 -6.10 9.00
CA LEU A 701 -11.95 -5.73 7.77
C LEU A 701 -11.06 -5.69 6.53
N ALA A 702 -9.81 -5.25 6.66
CA ALA A 702 -8.85 -5.24 5.56
C ALA A 702 -8.42 -6.67 5.18
N LEU A 703 -8.17 -7.54 6.17
CA LEU A 703 -7.76 -8.93 5.99
C LEU A 703 -8.88 -9.84 5.47
N ASP A 704 -10.14 -9.51 5.74
CA ASP A 704 -11.30 -10.18 5.12
C ASP A 704 -11.31 -10.01 3.59
N ARG A 705 -10.89 -8.83 3.11
CA ARG A 705 -10.77 -8.53 1.66
C ARG A 705 -9.46 -9.02 1.05
N SER A 706 -8.38 -8.94 1.82
CA SER A 706 -7.02 -9.28 1.40
C SER A 706 -6.34 -10.22 2.40
N PRO A 707 -6.68 -11.53 2.41
CA PRO A 707 -6.17 -12.48 3.40
C PRO A 707 -4.66 -12.74 3.37
N ASN A 708 -3.98 -12.28 2.33
CA ASN A 708 -2.54 -12.46 2.10
C ASN A 708 -1.74 -11.16 2.27
N ASP A 709 -2.28 -10.12 2.91
CA ASP A 709 -1.55 -8.88 3.20
C ASP A 709 -0.65 -9.04 4.44
N ALA A 710 0.66 -9.25 4.19
CA ALA A 710 1.67 -9.41 5.23
C ALA A 710 1.73 -8.19 6.19
N ASN A 711 1.63 -6.98 5.64
CA ASN A 711 1.74 -5.76 6.44
C ASN A 711 0.53 -5.60 7.37
N ALA A 712 -0.67 -5.99 6.92
CA ALA A 712 -1.86 -5.98 7.76
C ALA A 712 -1.72 -6.94 8.95
N TYR A 713 -1.20 -8.15 8.74
CA TYR A 713 -0.90 -9.07 9.84
C TYR A 713 0.18 -8.56 10.78
N ARG A 714 1.23 -7.91 10.25
CA ARG A 714 2.27 -7.28 11.08
C ARG A 714 1.69 -6.19 11.98
N LEU A 715 0.86 -5.30 11.41
CA LEU A 715 0.17 -4.25 12.19
C LEU A 715 -0.82 -4.83 13.20
N LEU A 716 -1.43 -5.98 12.88
CA LEU A 716 -2.31 -6.68 13.80
C LEU A 716 -1.54 -7.25 14.99
N GLY A 717 -0.39 -7.88 14.74
CA GLY A 717 0.53 -8.32 15.78
C GLY A 717 0.99 -7.15 16.65
N PHE A 718 1.40 -6.05 16.03
CA PHE A 718 1.79 -4.83 16.74
C PHE A 718 0.67 -4.29 17.64
N SER A 719 -0.56 -4.25 17.13
CA SER A 719 -1.72 -3.75 17.88
C SER A 719 -2.04 -4.63 19.10
N TYR A 720 -1.92 -5.96 18.98
CA TYR A 720 -2.10 -6.87 20.11
C TYR A 720 -0.97 -6.78 21.13
N THR A 721 0.29 -6.67 20.70
CA THR A 721 1.43 -6.43 21.60
C THR A 721 1.22 -5.14 22.36
N ARG A 722 0.78 -4.07 21.67
CA ARG A 722 0.54 -2.77 22.30
C ARG A 722 -0.59 -2.81 23.32
N LEU A 723 -1.70 -3.52 23.02
CA LEU A 723 -2.77 -3.74 24.01
C LEU A 723 -2.25 -4.50 25.22
N ALA A 724 -1.47 -5.57 25.02
CA ALA A 724 -0.93 -6.39 26.10
C ALA A 724 -0.12 -5.55 27.11
N GLU A 725 0.74 -4.67 26.61
CA GLU A 725 1.54 -3.75 27.44
C GLU A 725 0.68 -2.81 28.28
N LEU A 726 -0.32 -2.18 27.65
CA LEU A 726 -1.17 -1.18 28.30
C LEU A 726 -2.17 -1.79 29.28
N GLU A 727 -2.78 -2.92 28.91
CA GLU A 727 -3.70 -3.65 29.78
C GLU A 727 -2.96 -4.22 31.00
N GLN A 728 -1.71 -4.69 30.83
CA GLN A 728 -0.86 -5.10 31.94
C GLN A 728 -0.47 -3.91 32.84
N MET A 729 -0.19 -2.75 32.26
CA MET A 729 0.09 -1.52 33.01
C MET A 729 -1.12 -1.10 33.86
N LEU A 730 -2.33 -1.18 33.32
CA LEU A 730 -3.57 -0.78 34.01
C LEU A 730 -4.05 -1.79 35.06
N GLY A 731 -3.96 -3.08 34.76
CA GLY A 731 -4.49 -4.11 35.65
C GLY A 731 -3.50 -4.69 36.66
N GLY A 732 -2.23 -4.24 36.65
CA GLY A 732 -1.24 -4.53 37.68
C GLY A 732 -0.60 -5.93 37.61
N PRO A 733 0.28 -6.26 38.57
CA PRO A 733 1.08 -7.50 38.53
C PRO A 733 0.23 -8.77 38.72
N SER A 734 -0.89 -8.68 39.43
CA SER A 734 -1.80 -9.79 39.76
C SER A 734 -2.68 -10.25 38.60
N LEU A 735 -2.62 -9.58 37.44
CA LEU A 735 -3.41 -9.95 36.27
C LEU A 735 -3.21 -11.42 35.89
N GLY A 736 -4.31 -12.13 35.61
CA GLY A 736 -4.29 -13.57 35.43
C GLY A 736 -3.48 -14.06 34.23
N THR A 737 -2.94 -15.28 34.35
CA THR A 737 -1.99 -15.87 33.40
C THR A 737 -2.63 -16.21 32.05
N ARG A 738 -3.90 -16.66 32.04
CA ARG A 738 -4.62 -17.03 30.81
C ARG A 738 -4.87 -15.83 29.91
N PHE A 739 -5.21 -14.67 30.47
CA PHE A 739 -5.34 -13.43 29.72
C PHE A 739 -4.01 -12.98 29.10
N LYS A 740 -2.92 -12.99 29.88
CA LYS A 740 -1.56 -12.70 29.36
C LYS A 740 -1.20 -13.64 28.21
N ARG A 741 -1.56 -14.93 28.36
CA ARG A 741 -1.38 -15.95 27.32
C ARG A 741 -2.21 -15.67 26.06
N MET A 742 -3.45 -15.22 26.20
CA MET A 742 -4.33 -14.84 25.08
C MET A 742 -3.68 -13.74 24.24
N ARG A 743 -3.28 -12.62 24.87
CA ARG A 743 -2.66 -11.50 24.16
C ARG A 743 -1.36 -11.89 23.46
N TYR A 744 -0.52 -12.67 24.15
CA TYR A 744 0.69 -13.23 23.56
C TYR A 744 0.38 -14.10 22.32
N LEU A 745 -0.58 -15.02 22.40
CA LEU A 745 -0.95 -15.87 21.26
C LEU A 745 -1.56 -15.04 20.11
N GLN A 746 -2.43 -14.06 20.40
CA GLN A 746 -2.99 -13.17 19.37
C GLN A 746 -1.87 -12.46 18.58
N ALA A 747 -0.86 -11.93 19.28
CA ALA A 747 0.29 -11.29 18.65
C ALA A 747 1.14 -12.29 17.85
N VAL A 748 1.51 -13.43 18.44
CA VAL A 748 2.34 -14.46 17.78
C VAL A 748 1.67 -15.01 16.52
N MET A 749 0.38 -15.35 16.59
CA MET A 749 -0.37 -15.87 15.44
C MET A 749 -0.41 -14.84 14.30
N ALA A 750 -0.62 -13.56 14.62
CA ALA A 750 -0.61 -12.50 13.62
C ALA A 750 0.77 -12.34 12.96
N TYR A 751 1.87 -12.28 13.73
CA TYR A 751 3.20 -12.21 13.13
C TYR A 751 3.57 -13.47 12.32
N ARG A 752 3.19 -14.66 12.78
CA ARG A 752 3.40 -15.91 12.05
C ARG A 752 2.65 -15.91 10.70
N GLN A 753 1.43 -15.38 10.64
CA GLN A 753 0.69 -15.21 9.38
C GLN A 753 1.40 -14.27 8.41
N SER A 754 1.94 -13.15 8.88
CA SER A 754 2.75 -12.24 8.04
C SER A 754 3.91 -12.97 7.37
N LEU A 755 4.58 -13.84 8.13
CA LEU A 755 5.74 -14.61 7.67
C LEU A 755 5.41 -15.74 6.69
N VAL A 756 4.14 -16.19 6.62
CA VAL A 756 3.70 -17.13 5.57
C VAL A 756 3.76 -16.45 4.20
N THR A 757 3.36 -15.18 4.14
CA THR A 757 3.35 -14.37 2.90
C THR A 757 4.72 -13.75 2.60
N GLU A 758 5.40 -13.21 3.62
CA GLU A 758 6.72 -12.59 3.51
C GLU A 758 7.73 -13.23 4.48
N PRO A 759 8.35 -14.37 4.13
CA PRO A 759 9.26 -15.09 5.02
C PRO A 759 10.51 -14.33 5.47
N ASN A 760 10.85 -13.25 4.76
CA ASN A 760 12.02 -12.42 5.00
C ASN A 760 11.68 -11.08 5.68
N ASP A 761 10.47 -10.93 6.27
CA ASP A 761 10.11 -9.72 7.01
C ASP A 761 10.88 -9.65 8.34
N LYS A 762 11.85 -8.72 8.40
CA LYS A 762 12.73 -8.52 9.55
C LYS A 762 11.97 -8.02 10.78
N VAL A 763 10.94 -7.20 10.57
CA VAL A 763 10.16 -6.63 11.68
C VAL A 763 9.37 -7.74 12.35
N ALA A 764 8.67 -8.57 11.58
CA ALA A 764 7.91 -9.69 12.13
C ALA A 764 8.81 -10.70 12.89
N TRP A 765 9.98 -11.06 12.35
CA TRP A 765 10.94 -11.91 13.07
C TRP A 765 11.53 -11.26 14.32
N GLY A 766 11.81 -9.96 14.28
CA GLY A 766 12.30 -9.20 15.44
C GLY A 766 11.28 -9.13 16.57
N GLU A 767 10.01 -8.86 16.26
CA GLU A 767 8.93 -8.82 17.24
C GLU A 767 8.65 -10.21 17.82
N LEU A 768 8.65 -11.27 17.00
CA LEU A 768 8.55 -12.65 17.49
C LEU A 768 9.70 -13.01 18.42
N LEU A 769 10.93 -12.64 18.08
CA LEU A 769 12.10 -12.86 18.94
C LEU A 769 11.92 -12.16 20.30
N SER A 770 11.42 -10.92 20.31
CA SER A 770 11.11 -10.18 21.55
C SER A 770 10.07 -10.91 22.40
N LEU A 771 8.94 -11.30 21.80
CA LEU A 771 7.85 -12.01 22.47
C LEU A 771 8.31 -13.37 23.03
N TYR A 772 9.06 -14.15 22.26
CA TYR A 772 9.59 -15.43 22.70
C TYR A 772 10.59 -15.29 23.84
N ARG A 773 11.46 -14.26 23.80
CA ARG A 773 12.39 -13.97 24.90
C ARG A 773 11.63 -13.59 26.17
N GLN A 774 10.61 -12.74 26.07
CA GLN A 774 9.81 -12.32 27.22
C GLN A 774 9.09 -13.51 27.88
N GLN A 775 8.64 -14.49 27.10
CA GLN A 775 7.99 -15.71 27.60
C GLN A 775 8.96 -16.87 27.86
N ASN A 776 10.28 -16.64 27.78
CA ASN A 776 11.33 -17.66 27.96
C ASN A 776 11.16 -18.90 27.05
N ARG A 777 10.73 -18.69 25.80
CA ARG A 777 10.64 -19.72 24.74
C ARG A 777 11.95 -19.81 23.97
N ILE A 778 12.85 -20.69 24.40
CA ILE A 778 14.26 -20.72 23.98
C ILE A 778 14.42 -21.20 22.54
N ASP A 779 13.74 -22.30 22.18
CA ASP A 779 13.87 -22.90 20.85
C ASP A 779 13.13 -22.11 19.77
N LEU A 780 11.95 -21.58 20.07
CA LEU A 780 11.24 -20.63 19.22
C LEU A 780 12.01 -19.32 19.02
N ALA A 781 12.63 -18.77 20.07
CA ALA A 781 13.54 -17.63 19.95
C ALA A 781 14.77 -17.97 19.12
N GLY A 782 15.32 -19.18 19.28
CA GLY A 782 16.43 -19.72 18.49
C GLY A 782 16.11 -19.79 16.99
N GLU A 783 14.91 -20.28 16.65
CA GLU A 783 14.40 -20.28 15.27
C GLU A 783 14.30 -18.85 14.71
N ALA A 784 13.70 -17.93 15.47
CA ALA A 784 13.51 -16.56 15.04
C ALA A 784 14.85 -15.84 14.77
N ILE A 785 15.85 -16.00 15.65
CA ILE A 785 17.16 -15.39 15.45
C ILE A 785 17.96 -16.03 14.31
N ASP A 786 17.80 -17.34 14.08
CA ASP A 786 18.43 -18.04 12.95
C ASP A 786 17.90 -17.53 11.60
N ARG A 787 16.66 -17.04 11.55
CA ARG A 787 16.07 -16.40 10.37
C ARG A 787 16.39 -14.90 10.26
N LEU A 788 16.35 -14.18 11.38
CA LEU A 788 16.56 -12.73 11.41
C LEU A 788 18.01 -12.33 11.16
N LEU A 789 18.96 -13.01 11.78
CA LEU A 789 20.35 -12.54 11.81
C LEU A 789 21.00 -12.46 10.42
N PRO A 790 20.86 -13.44 9.50
CA PRO A 790 21.38 -13.31 8.14
C PRO A 790 20.82 -12.07 7.41
N LEU A 791 19.54 -11.75 7.62
CA LEU A 791 18.89 -10.58 7.00
C LEU A 791 19.43 -9.25 7.54
N LEU A 792 19.86 -9.21 8.80
CA LEU A 792 20.50 -8.04 9.42
C LEU A 792 21.97 -7.93 8.98
N GLU A 793 22.70 -9.04 8.94
CA GLU A 793 24.10 -9.08 8.49
C GLU A 793 24.22 -8.63 7.03
N ASP A 794 23.32 -9.05 6.14
CA ASP A 794 23.30 -8.62 4.73
C ASP A 794 23.04 -7.12 4.56
N GLU A 795 22.23 -6.50 5.43
CA GLU A 795 21.91 -5.07 5.37
C GLU A 795 23.00 -4.19 5.95
N TYR A 796 23.63 -4.64 7.04
CA TYR A 796 24.57 -3.84 7.83
C TYR A 796 26.02 -4.32 7.73
N LEU A 797 26.35 -5.16 6.74
CA LEU A 797 27.66 -5.82 6.58
C LEU A 797 28.85 -4.86 6.72
N ASP A 798 28.72 -3.66 6.13
CA ASP A 798 29.77 -2.63 6.10
C ASP A 798 29.43 -1.39 6.95
N SER A 799 28.47 -1.48 7.87
CA SER A 799 28.06 -0.32 8.66
C SER A 799 29.19 0.14 9.61
N PRO A 800 29.63 1.42 9.53
CA PRO A 800 30.67 1.96 10.40
C PRO A 800 30.16 2.32 11.81
N ASP A 801 28.86 2.16 12.09
CA ASP A 801 28.25 2.53 13.36
C ASP A 801 28.58 1.51 14.48
N PRO A 802 29.29 1.93 15.55
CA PRO A 802 29.60 1.06 16.68
C PRO A 802 28.37 0.47 17.38
N GLN A 803 27.23 1.18 17.37
CA GLN A 803 26.00 0.71 18.02
C GLN A 803 25.39 -0.47 17.25
N ILE A 804 25.38 -0.38 15.92
CA ILE A 804 24.88 -1.45 15.05
C ILE A 804 25.79 -2.68 15.15
N GLN A 805 27.11 -2.49 15.18
CA GLN A 805 28.05 -3.58 15.37
C GLN A 805 27.90 -4.26 16.74
N ALA A 806 27.68 -3.47 17.81
CA ALA A 806 27.40 -4.00 19.13
C ALA A 806 26.10 -4.82 19.16
N LEU A 807 25.02 -4.32 18.54
CA LEU A 807 23.76 -5.04 18.40
C LEU A 807 23.96 -6.37 17.66
N LEU A 808 24.63 -6.37 16.51
CA LEU A 808 24.92 -7.61 15.76
C LEU A 808 25.71 -8.61 16.60
N SER A 809 26.70 -8.15 17.37
CA SER A 809 27.50 -9.01 18.24
C SER A 809 26.67 -9.63 19.38
N GLU A 810 25.74 -8.88 19.96
CA GLU A 810 24.80 -9.37 20.97
C GLU A 810 23.89 -10.46 20.38
N GLN A 811 23.33 -10.20 19.20
CA GLN A 811 22.46 -11.14 18.49
C GLN A 811 23.19 -12.43 18.09
N GLN A 812 24.45 -12.32 17.65
CA GLN A 812 25.32 -13.47 17.40
C GLN A 812 25.60 -14.28 18.67
N GLY A 813 25.85 -13.60 19.80
CA GLY A 813 26.03 -14.23 21.10
C GLY A 813 24.79 -15.03 21.53
N PHE A 814 23.61 -14.41 21.41
CA PHE A 814 22.32 -15.05 21.71
C PHE A 814 22.05 -16.27 20.82
N ARG A 815 22.35 -16.20 19.51
CA ARG A 815 22.22 -17.33 18.60
C ARG A 815 23.09 -18.53 19.01
N ARG A 816 24.31 -18.28 19.52
CA ARG A 816 25.19 -19.34 20.01
C ARG A 816 24.63 -19.98 21.29
N ASP A 817 24.27 -19.15 22.28
CA ASP A 817 23.70 -19.62 23.55
C ASP A 817 22.43 -20.46 23.34
N SER A 818 21.48 -19.95 22.55
CA SER A 818 20.25 -20.68 22.23
C SER A 818 20.52 -22.02 21.56
N ARG A 819 21.43 -22.09 20.58
CA ARG A 819 21.82 -23.36 19.93
C ARG A 819 22.48 -24.34 20.89
N ASP A 820 23.36 -23.88 21.77
CA ASP A 820 23.99 -24.74 22.76
C ASP A 820 22.95 -25.33 23.73
N ARG A 821 22.00 -24.50 24.19
CA ARG A 821 20.90 -24.94 25.06
C ARG A 821 19.95 -25.93 24.37
N ILE A 822 19.61 -25.69 23.10
CA ILE A 822 18.79 -26.62 22.31
C ILE A 822 19.50 -27.96 22.17
N ARG A 823 20.78 -27.96 21.80
CA ARG A 823 21.58 -29.19 21.65
C ARG A 823 21.67 -29.97 22.97
N ASP A 824 21.87 -29.28 24.08
CA ASP A 824 21.97 -29.92 25.39
C ASP A 824 20.61 -30.50 25.83
N ASN A 825 19.49 -29.84 25.49
CA ASN A 825 18.16 -30.37 25.72
C ASN A 825 17.86 -31.59 24.85
N GLU A 826 18.23 -31.57 23.56
CA GLU A 826 18.07 -32.71 22.65
C GLU A 826 18.82 -33.95 23.17
N LYS A 827 20.05 -33.79 23.68
CA LYS A 827 20.79 -34.89 24.31
C LYS A 827 20.07 -35.48 25.51
N ARG A 828 19.56 -34.62 26.42
CA ARG A 828 18.81 -35.07 27.60
C ARG A 828 17.52 -35.79 27.22
N LEU A 829 16.82 -35.30 26.19
CA LEU A 829 15.62 -35.94 25.67
C LEU A 829 15.94 -37.32 25.10
N GLN A 830 17.01 -37.44 24.32
CA GLN A 830 17.45 -38.71 23.77
C GLN A 830 17.85 -39.71 24.87
N GLU A 831 18.64 -39.27 25.88
CA GLU A 831 18.98 -40.09 27.04
C GLU A 831 17.73 -40.57 27.80
N PHE A 832 16.74 -39.70 27.98
CA PHE A 832 15.47 -40.04 28.62
C PHE A 832 14.70 -41.11 27.83
N LEU A 833 14.57 -40.92 26.51
CA LEU A 833 13.90 -41.85 25.61
C LEU A 833 14.64 -43.20 25.52
N GLU A 834 15.97 -43.22 25.58
CA GLU A 834 16.77 -44.45 25.59
C GLU A 834 16.68 -45.20 26.93
N THR A 835 16.53 -44.47 28.04
CA THR A 835 16.44 -45.05 29.39
C THR A 835 15.03 -45.58 29.71
N GLN A 836 13.99 -45.08 29.03
CA GLN A 836 12.59 -45.52 29.20
C GLN A 836 11.98 -46.04 27.89
N VAL A 837 12.04 -47.36 27.65
CA VAL A 837 11.22 -48.10 26.65
C VAL A 837 11.00 -49.55 27.12
N PRO A 838 9.81 -50.17 27.05
CA PRO A 838 8.42 -49.66 26.98
C PRO A 838 7.53 -50.14 28.15
N SER A 839 6.49 -49.38 28.50
CA SER A 839 5.31 -49.94 29.18
C SER A 839 4.60 -50.89 28.20
N GLU A 840 4.23 -52.12 28.61
CA GLU A 840 3.44 -53.04 27.77
C GLU A 840 2.03 -52.51 27.46
N VAL A 841 1.56 -51.52 28.23
CA VAL A 841 0.24 -50.89 28.10
C VAL A 841 0.38 -49.57 27.35
N GLU A 842 -0.31 -49.46 26.21
CA GLU A 842 -0.28 -48.31 25.30
C GLU A 842 -0.74 -47.00 25.99
N GLU A 843 -1.76 -47.06 26.86
CA GLU A 843 -2.29 -45.90 27.59
C GLU A 843 -1.29 -45.26 28.58
N ASP A 844 -0.52 -46.07 29.30
CA ASP A 844 0.49 -45.60 30.25
C ASP A 844 1.65 -44.91 29.52
N ARG A 845 2.02 -45.44 28.34
CA ARG A 845 3.07 -44.87 27.49
C ARG A 845 2.67 -43.48 26.96
N VAL A 846 1.43 -43.33 26.48
CA VAL A 846 0.92 -42.03 25.99
C VAL A 846 0.88 -41.00 27.12
N SER A 847 0.40 -41.39 28.30
CA SER A 847 0.37 -40.50 29.47
C SER A 847 1.76 -40.03 29.90
N GLN A 848 2.76 -40.93 29.88
CA GLN A 848 4.16 -40.57 30.16
C GLN A 848 4.73 -39.61 29.12
N LEU A 849 4.45 -39.85 27.83
CA LEU A 849 4.89 -38.98 26.73
C LEU A 849 4.28 -37.58 26.87
N VAL A 850 2.98 -37.48 27.12
CA VAL A 850 2.29 -36.20 27.33
C VAL A 850 2.86 -35.46 28.54
N ASN A 851 3.11 -36.15 29.66
CA ASN A 851 3.73 -35.54 30.84
C ASN A 851 5.15 -35.03 30.54
N LEU A 852 5.95 -35.80 29.80
CA LEU A 852 7.28 -35.38 29.36
C LEU A 852 7.20 -34.14 28.47
N ALA A 853 6.27 -34.10 27.52
CA ALA A 853 6.05 -32.94 26.66
C ALA A 853 5.69 -31.68 27.46
N PHE A 854 4.84 -31.79 28.49
CA PHE A 854 4.54 -30.67 29.41
C PHE A 854 5.78 -30.20 30.18
N GLN A 855 6.62 -31.14 30.66
CA GLN A 855 7.85 -30.78 31.36
C GLN A 855 8.80 -30.01 30.44
N ILE A 856 8.98 -30.48 29.21
CA ILE A 856 9.85 -29.85 28.21
C ILE A 856 9.31 -28.46 27.84
N ASP A 857 8.00 -28.33 27.58
CA ASP A 857 7.38 -27.03 27.30
C ASP A 857 7.57 -26.03 28.45
N ASN A 858 7.37 -26.46 29.70
CA ASN A 858 7.58 -25.62 30.89
C ASN A 858 9.02 -25.16 31.07
N THR A 859 10.01 -25.90 30.55
CA THR A 859 11.43 -25.47 30.53
C THR A 859 11.78 -24.52 29.39
N GLY A 860 10.82 -24.20 28.51
CA GLY A 860 10.97 -23.24 27.42
C GLY A 860 11.29 -23.85 26.06
N PHE A 861 11.17 -25.18 25.89
CA PHE A 861 11.47 -25.88 24.64
C PHE A 861 10.19 -26.36 23.93
N GLY A 862 9.37 -25.41 23.45
CA GLY A 862 8.06 -25.69 22.86
C GLY A 862 8.12 -26.44 21.52
N LEU A 863 9.11 -26.16 20.67
CA LEU A 863 9.30 -26.90 19.40
C LEU A 863 9.74 -28.34 19.67
N ALA A 864 10.60 -28.57 20.66
CA ALA A 864 11.00 -29.93 21.04
C ALA A 864 9.81 -30.72 21.61
N ALA A 865 8.99 -30.10 22.46
CA ALA A 865 7.76 -30.70 22.97
C ALA A 865 6.76 -31.01 21.84
N LEU A 866 6.62 -30.11 20.86
CA LEU A 866 5.74 -30.32 19.70
C LEU A 866 6.21 -31.50 18.83
N ARG A 867 7.51 -31.60 18.56
CA ARG A 867 8.08 -32.74 17.81
C ARG A 867 7.81 -34.06 18.51
N LEU A 868 8.03 -34.12 19.83
CA LEU A 868 7.76 -35.30 20.64
C LEU A 868 6.28 -35.75 20.55
N LEU A 869 5.34 -34.79 20.54
CA LEU A 869 3.90 -35.07 20.41
C LEU A 869 3.48 -35.44 18.98
N ASP A 870 4.21 -34.98 17.96
CA ASP A 870 3.94 -35.32 16.56
C ASP A 870 4.44 -36.73 16.18
N ASP A 871 5.53 -37.21 16.81
CA ASP A 871 6.10 -38.53 16.55
C ASP A 871 5.10 -39.67 16.86
N ASP A 872 4.16 -39.47 17.79
CA ASP A 872 3.08 -40.42 18.14
C ASP A 872 1.69 -39.77 18.04
N ARG A 873 1.44 -39.05 16.95
CA ARG A 873 0.22 -38.25 16.73
C ARG A 873 -1.08 -39.01 16.96
N GLU A 874 -1.20 -40.24 16.47
CA GLU A 874 -2.44 -41.00 16.55
C GLU A 874 -2.82 -41.35 17.99
N SER A 875 -1.82 -41.74 18.79
CA SER A 875 -2.00 -42.10 20.19
C SER A 875 -2.21 -40.86 21.05
N VAL A 876 -1.45 -39.77 20.79
CA VAL A 876 -1.60 -38.47 21.48
C VAL A 876 -2.98 -37.85 21.23
N ASN A 877 -3.56 -38.03 20.03
CA ASN A 877 -4.91 -37.53 19.73
C ASN A 877 -6.02 -38.24 20.53
N ARG A 878 -5.73 -39.38 21.18
CA ARG A 878 -6.67 -40.07 22.08
C ARG A 878 -6.63 -39.53 23.52
N ASP A 879 -5.55 -38.85 23.94
CA ASP A 879 -5.48 -38.16 25.24
C ASP A 879 -5.91 -36.68 25.09
N PRO A 880 -7.00 -36.24 25.74
CA PRO A 880 -7.46 -34.86 25.71
C PRO A 880 -6.38 -33.83 26.11
N ARG A 881 -5.48 -34.17 27.03
CA ARG A 881 -4.41 -33.26 27.46
C ARG A 881 -3.31 -33.14 26.40
N GLY A 882 -3.01 -34.25 25.73
CA GLY A 882 -2.03 -34.33 24.65
C GLY A 882 -2.46 -33.49 23.44
N ILE A 883 -3.70 -33.64 22.99
CA ILE A 883 -4.24 -32.88 21.84
C ILE A 883 -4.33 -31.37 22.13
N ILE A 884 -4.70 -30.96 23.36
CA ILE A 884 -4.70 -29.54 23.77
C ILE A 884 -3.29 -28.96 23.72
N ASN A 885 -2.33 -29.62 24.37
CA ASN A 885 -0.96 -29.15 24.44
C ASN A 885 -0.35 -29.03 23.03
N ARG A 886 -0.52 -30.08 22.23
CA ARG A 886 -0.08 -30.11 20.82
C ARG A 886 -0.69 -28.97 20.02
N GLY A 887 -2.00 -28.77 20.13
CA GLY A 887 -2.69 -27.67 19.45
C GLY A 887 -2.17 -26.28 19.87
N GLN A 888 -1.95 -26.04 21.16
CA GLN A 888 -1.39 -24.78 21.64
C GLN A 888 0.05 -24.53 21.14
N LEU A 889 0.89 -25.57 21.14
CA LEU A 889 2.25 -25.50 20.62
C LEU A 889 2.28 -25.24 19.10
N MET A 890 1.33 -25.81 18.35
CA MET A 890 1.17 -25.51 16.93
C MET A 890 0.84 -24.04 16.67
N LEU A 891 0.01 -23.41 17.52
CA LEU A 891 -0.31 -21.98 17.40
C LEU A 891 0.93 -21.10 17.53
N GLU A 892 1.82 -21.41 18.47
CA GLU A 892 3.08 -20.69 18.62
C GLU A 892 4.09 -20.96 17.50
N ALA A 893 4.17 -22.21 17.06
CA ALA A 893 5.05 -22.61 15.97
C ALA A 893 4.60 -22.04 14.61
N GLY A 894 3.40 -21.46 14.51
CA GLY A 894 2.83 -20.91 13.28
C GLY A 894 2.09 -21.93 12.40
N ARG A 895 1.81 -23.14 12.90
CA ARG A 895 1.01 -24.18 12.22
C ARG A 895 -0.48 -23.97 12.48
N LEU A 896 -0.98 -22.78 12.13
CA LEU A 896 -2.28 -22.29 12.60
C LEU A 896 -3.47 -23.06 12.03
N GLU A 897 -3.45 -23.37 10.72
CA GLU A 897 -4.55 -24.09 10.07
C GLU A 897 -4.65 -25.53 10.59
N GLU A 898 -3.51 -26.21 10.77
CA GLU A 898 -3.46 -27.55 11.38
C GLU A 898 -3.95 -27.54 12.83
N ALA A 899 -3.57 -26.52 13.61
CA ALA A 899 -4.04 -26.33 14.98
C ALA A 899 -5.55 -26.14 15.02
N HIS A 900 -6.09 -25.30 14.13
CA HIS A 900 -7.52 -25.02 14.04
C HIS A 900 -8.32 -26.28 13.72
N GLN A 901 -7.91 -27.07 12.72
CA GLN A 901 -8.57 -28.33 12.38
C GLN A 901 -8.53 -29.33 13.54
N THR A 902 -7.37 -29.48 14.19
CA THR A 902 -7.16 -30.42 15.29
C THR A 902 -8.03 -30.05 16.50
N LEU A 903 -8.05 -28.77 16.89
CA LEU A 903 -8.79 -28.28 18.06
C LEU A 903 -10.29 -28.14 17.79
N ALA A 904 -10.71 -27.94 16.54
CA ALA A 904 -12.13 -27.98 16.16
C ALA A 904 -12.72 -29.39 16.29
N MET A 905 -11.99 -30.41 15.83
CA MET A 905 -12.40 -31.82 16.01
C MET A 905 -12.54 -32.18 17.49
N MET A 906 -11.59 -31.75 18.32
CA MET A 906 -11.64 -32.00 19.76
C MET A 906 -12.79 -31.24 20.43
N ALA A 907 -13.04 -29.98 20.07
CA ALA A 907 -14.17 -29.22 20.61
C ALA A 907 -15.51 -29.91 20.29
N GLU A 908 -15.64 -30.52 19.11
CA GLU A 908 -16.80 -31.31 18.75
C GLU A 908 -16.93 -32.59 19.58
N GLN A 909 -15.82 -33.31 19.82
CA GLN A 909 -15.79 -34.45 20.73
C GLN A 909 -16.20 -34.06 22.16
N ALA A 910 -15.72 -32.91 22.65
CA ALA A 910 -16.07 -32.40 23.98
C ALA A 910 -17.56 -32.09 24.13
N ARG A 911 -18.21 -31.62 23.05
CA ARG A 911 -19.66 -31.39 23.03
C ARG A 911 -20.46 -32.70 23.01
N GLN A 912 -19.96 -33.72 22.32
CA GLN A 912 -20.66 -35.01 22.21
C GLN A 912 -20.45 -35.91 23.44
N GLN A 913 -19.27 -35.87 24.06
CA GLN A 913 -18.86 -36.74 25.16
C GLN A 913 -18.20 -35.92 26.30
N PRO A 914 -18.97 -35.08 27.01
CA PRO A 914 -18.42 -34.16 28.02
C PRO A 914 -17.73 -34.87 29.20
N GLU A 915 -18.15 -36.09 29.55
CA GLU A 915 -17.57 -36.86 30.65
C GLU A 915 -16.11 -37.27 30.39
N GLN A 916 -15.71 -37.51 29.13
CA GLN A 916 -14.35 -37.95 28.80
C GLN A 916 -13.32 -36.80 28.80
N ILE A 917 -13.79 -35.57 28.64
CA ILE A 917 -12.96 -34.37 28.52
C ILE A 917 -13.09 -33.48 29.79
N ALA A 918 -13.86 -33.94 30.76
CA ALA A 918 -14.07 -33.28 32.05
C ALA A 918 -12.73 -32.98 32.76
N GLY A 919 -12.58 -31.76 33.27
CA GLY A 919 -11.37 -31.31 33.98
C GLY A 919 -10.24 -30.80 33.08
N THR A 920 -10.45 -30.67 31.77
CA THR A 920 -9.50 -30.04 30.83
C THR A 920 -9.97 -28.67 30.35
N ASP A 921 -9.06 -27.71 30.15
CA ASP A 921 -9.36 -26.36 29.65
C ASP A 921 -9.27 -26.28 28.11
N TRP A 922 -10.09 -27.09 27.44
CA TRP A 922 -10.11 -27.15 25.97
C TRP A 922 -10.67 -25.88 25.32
N GLN A 923 -11.58 -25.18 26.02
CA GLN A 923 -12.28 -24.00 25.52
C GLN A 923 -11.30 -22.87 25.21
N PHE A 924 -10.23 -22.71 26.00
CA PHE A 924 -9.20 -21.72 25.72
C PHE A 924 -8.52 -21.98 24.36
N ALA A 925 -7.98 -23.19 24.18
CA ALA A 925 -7.24 -23.54 22.98
C ALA A 925 -8.14 -23.43 21.72
N SER A 926 -9.39 -23.91 21.81
CA SER A 926 -10.36 -23.82 20.72
C SER A 926 -10.69 -22.37 20.36
N ALA A 927 -11.02 -21.55 21.36
CA ALA A 927 -11.31 -20.12 21.16
C ALA A 927 -10.13 -19.37 20.54
N MET A 928 -8.89 -19.64 20.97
CA MET A 928 -7.71 -19.01 20.36
C MET A 928 -7.59 -19.28 18.87
N THR A 929 -7.89 -20.49 18.40
CA THR A 929 -7.87 -20.79 16.96
C THR A 929 -8.99 -20.09 16.18
N GLN A 930 -10.15 -19.92 16.81
CA GLN A 930 -11.29 -19.18 16.22
C GLN A 930 -10.94 -17.68 16.12
N LEU A 931 -10.32 -17.12 17.15
CA LEU A 931 -9.81 -15.73 17.11
C LEU A 931 -8.72 -15.54 16.05
N ALA A 932 -7.90 -16.55 15.76
CA ALA A 932 -6.88 -16.49 14.70
C ALA A 932 -7.47 -16.19 13.31
N ILE A 933 -8.71 -16.64 13.06
CA ILE A 933 -9.47 -16.37 11.82
C ILE A 933 -10.53 -15.27 12.00
N SER A 934 -10.49 -14.52 13.11
CA SER A 934 -11.50 -13.51 13.46
C SER A 934 -12.93 -14.05 13.64
N ASP A 935 -13.11 -15.34 13.90
CA ASP A 935 -14.42 -15.92 14.21
C ASP A 935 -14.80 -15.64 15.68
N LEU A 936 -15.22 -14.39 15.91
CA LEU A 936 -15.61 -13.88 17.23
C LEU A 936 -16.89 -14.55 17.75
N THR A 937 -17.77 -14.99 16.84
CA THR A 937 -19.03 -15.65 17.20
C THR A 937 -18.80 -17.03 17.78
N SER A 938 -18.01 -17.88 17.10
CA SER A 938 -17.69 -19.22 17.64
C SER A 938 -16.89 -19.14 18.94
N ALA A 939 -15.99 -18.16 19.07
CA ALA A 939 -15.22 -17.92 20.29
C ALA A 939 -16.15 -17.51 21.45
N TYR A 940 -17.10 -16.62 21.18
CA TYR A 940 -18.13 -16.24 22.14
C TYR A 940 -18.95 -17.44 22.61
N ASP A 941 -19.43 -18.28 21.69
CA ASP A 941 -20.24 -19.44 22.02
C ASP A 941 -19.45 -20.46 22.87
N THR A 942 -18.17 -20.65 22.54
CA THR A 942 -17.26 -21.55 23.26
C THR A 942 -17.07 -21.12 24.72
N TRP A 943 -16.78 -19.83 24.97
CA TRP A 943 -16.63 -19.32 26.34
C TRP A 943 -17.96 -19.13 27.08
N THR A 944 -19.06 -18.88 26.36
CA THR A 944 -20.39 -18.85 26.96
C THR A 944 -20.80 -20.23 27.47
N SER A 945 -20.46 -21.30 26.74
CA SER A 945 -20.61 -22.66 27.22
C SER A 945 -19.78 -22.91 28.49
N GLN A 946 -18.51 -22.48 28.51
CA GLN A 946 -17.66 -22.61 29.69
C GLN A 946 -18.23 -21.86 30.90
N LEU A 947 -18.75 -20.66 30.70
CA LEU A 947 -19.39 -19.87 31.76
C LEU A 947 -20.61 -20.59 32.33
N LYS A 948 -21.45 -21.16 31.46
CA LYS A 948 -22.63 -21.92 31.88
C LYS A 948 -22.27 -23.15 32.71
N ASP A 949 -21.20 -23.85 32.35
CA ASP A 949 -20.70 -25.00 33.11
C ASP A 949 -20.18 -24.57 34.49
N LEU A 950 -19.44 -23.45 34.55
CA LEU A 950 -18.98 -22.86 35.82
C LEU A 950 -20.15 -22.42 36.72
N ASP A 951 -21.16 -21.75 36.15
CA ASP A 951 -22.36 -21.33 36.88
C ASP A 951 -23.14 -22.53 37.43
N GLN A 952 -23.22 -23.64 36.70
CA GLN A 952 -23.81 -24.89 37.20
C GLN A 952 -23.01 -25.46 38.37
N VAL A 953 -21.68 -25.51 38.26
CA VAL A 953 -20.81 -26.00 39.35
C VAL A 953 -20.93 -25.12 40.60
N MET A 954 -21.00 -23.79 40.44
CA MET A 954 -21.19 -22.87 41.55
C MET A 954 -22.58 -22.94 42.17
N ALA A 955 -23.61 -23.28 41.39
CA ALA A 955 -24.97 -23.52 41.89
C ALA A 955 -25.10 -24.84 42.68
N MET A 956 -24.23 -25.82 42.40
CA MET A 956 -24.14 -27.02 43.22
C MET A 956 -23.60 -26.65 44.61
N GLN A 957 -24.27 -27.07 45.68
CA GLN A 957 -23.81 -26.82 47.05
C GLN A 957 -22.52 -27.60 47.39
N GLU A 958 -22.10 -28.55 46.55
CA GLU A 958 -20.98 -29.46 46.81
C GLU A 958 -19.64 -28.78 47.15
N PRO A 959 -19.13 -27.76 46.44
CA PRO A 959 -17.83 -27.17 46.73
C PRO A 959 -17.80 -26.48 48.11
N TYR A 960 -18.90 -25.82 48.46
CA TYR A 960 -19.09 -25.19 49.77
C TYR A 960 -19.33 -26.24 50.86
N MET A 961 -20.07 -27.32 50.55
CA MET A 961 -20.27 -28.45 51.45
C MET A 961 -18.95 -29.19 51.71
N ARG A 962 -18.06 -29.39 50.74
CA ARG A 962 -16.73 -29.99 50.96
C ARG A 962 -15.86 -29.14 51.89
N SER A 963 -15.97 -27.82 51.77
CA SER A 963 -15.33 -26.88 52.71
C SER A 963 -15.91 -26.99 54.12
N LEU A 964 -17.23 -27.16 54.26
CA LEU A 964 -17.88 -27.37 55.56
C LEU A 964 -17.55 -28.74 56.16
N MET A 965 -17.54 -29.79 55.33
CA MET A 965 -17.25 -31.18 55.71
C MET A 965 -15.78 -31.42 56.06
N SER A 966 -14.87 -30.46 55.81
CA SER A 966 -13.46 -30.53 56.22
C SER A 966 -13.18 -29.84 57.57
N LEU A 967 -14.21 -29.27 58.23
CA LEU A 967 -14.07 -28.71 59.56
C LEU A 967 -13.88 -29.83 60.62
N PRO A 968 -13.04 -29.62 61.65
CA PRO A 968 -12.65 -30.67 62.61
C PRO A 968 -13.79 -31.23 63.49
N PHE A 969 -14.99 -30.63 63.45
CA PHE A 969 -16.19 -31.11 64.16
C PHE A 969 -17.31 -31.61 63.22
N VAL A 970 -17.07 -31.58 61.91
CA VAL A 970 -18.02 -31.99 60.86
C VAL A 970 -17.44 -33.15 60.04
N ALA A 971 -16.12 -33.18 59.86
CA ALA A 971 -15.41 -34.24 59.15
C ALA A 971 -15.55 -35.61 59.83
N ASP A 972 -15.63 -36.67 59.02
CA ASP A 972 -15.60 -38.06 59.50
C ASP A 972 -14.29 -38.33 60.26
N VAL A 973 -14.41 -38.81 61.49
CA VAL A 973 -13.30 -39.17 62.39
C VAL A 973 -12.33 -40.16 61.72
N ASN A 974 -12.84 -41.05 60.86
CA ASN A 974 -12.03 -42.02 60.15
C ASN A 974 -11.16 -41.36 59.07
N THR A 975 -11.71 -40.34 58.39
CA THR A 975 -11.02 -39.52 57.39
C THR A 975 -10.01 -38.57 58.04
N MET A 976 -10.31 -38.02 59.23
CA MET A 976 -9.39 -37.18 59.99
C MET A 976 -8.14 -37.93 60.50
N MET A 977 -8.27 -39.22 60.84
CA MET A 977 -7.16 -40.01 61.38
C MET A 977 -6.36 -40.78 60.31
N ASN A 978 -6.97 -41.19 59.20
CA ASN A 978 -6.33 -42.03 58.18
C ASN A 978 -5.97 -41.30 56.88
N SER A 979 -6.27 -40.01 56.75
CA SER A 979 -5.89 -39.24 55.57
C SER A 979 -4.36 -39.03 55.52
N PRO A 980 -3.71 -39.21 54.36
CA PRO A 980 -2.27 -38.97 54.20
C PRO A 980 -1.88 -37.49 54.38
N ILE A 981 -2.85 -36.58 54.33
CA ILE A 981 -2.70 -35.15 54.62
C ILE A 981 -3.70 -34.80 55.74
N PRO A 982 -3.29 -34.05 56.79
CA PRO A 982 -4.22 -33.63 57.84
C PRO A 982 -5.43 -32.89 57.23
N VAL A 983 -6.64 -33.38 57.51
CA VAL A 983 -7.88 -32.75 57.00
C VAL A 983 -7.97 -31.30 57.49
N TRP A 984 -7.51 -31.06 58.73
CA TRP A 984 -7.37 -29.73 59.32
C TRP A 984 -5.91 -29.46 59.74
N PRO A 985 -5.36 -28.26 59.50
CA PRO A 985 -5.94 -27.17 58.70
C PRO A 985 -5.72 -27.34 57.19
N THR A 986 -4.89 -28.29 56.75
CA THR A 986 -4.33 -28.31 55.40
C THR A 986 -5.35 -28.61 54.29
N SER A 987 -6.12 -29.70 54.37
CA SER A 987 -7.14 -30.00 53.35
C SER A 987 -8.31 -29.02 53.42
N HIS A 988 -8.65 -28.53 54.62
CA HIS A 988 -9.64 -27.48 54.78
C HIS A 988 -9.24 -26.20 54.06
N LEU A 989 -7.99 -25.75 54.19
CA LEU A 989 -7.49 -24.59 53.47
C LEU A 989 -7.53 -24.80 51.94
N SER A 990 -7.26 -26.01 51.44
CA SER A 990 -7.38 -26.29 50.00
C SER A 990 -8.82 -26.27 49.51
N GLU A 991 -9.75 -26.95 50.20
CA GLU A 991 -11.18 -26.99 49.83
C GLU A 991 -11.82 -25.61 49.93
N LEU A 992 -11.50 -24.87 51.01
CA LEU A 992 -11.93 -23.49 51.21
C LEU A 992 -11.39 -22.57 50.11
N SER A 993 -10.12 -22.74 49.68
CA SER A 993 -9.58 -21.94 48.58
C SER A 993 -10.24 -22.25 47.23
N VAL A 994 -10.63 -23.50 46.99
CA VAL A 994 -11.38 -23.90 45.78
C VAL A 994 -12.76 -23.24 45.76
N GLY A 995 -13.52 -23.33 46.86
CA GLY A 995 -14.88 -22.80 46.95
C GLY A 995 -14.97 -21.26 47.05
N MET A 996 -14.05 -20.62 47.78
CA MET A 996 -14.12 -19.18 48.05
C MET A 996 -13.26 -18.32 47.11
N SER A 997 -12.24 -18.89 46.45
CA SER A 997 -11.30 -18.10 45.63
C SER A 997 -11.18 -18.61 44.20
N ALA A 998 -10.98 -19.91 43.98
CA ALA A 998 -10.68 -20.43 42.65
C ALA A 998 -11.89 -20.36 41.69
N LEU A 999 -13.07 -20.83 42.12
CA LEU A 999 -14.28 -20.80 41.28
C LEU A 999 -14.72 -19.36 40.90
N PRO A 1000 -14.82 -18.41 41.85
CA PRO A 1000 -15.10 -17.01 41.50
C PRO A 1000 -14.03 -16.39 40.59
N ALA A 1001 -12.75 -16.73 40.76
CA ALA A 1001 -11.67 -16.23 39.91
C ALA A 1001 -11.76 -16.77 38.47
N SER A 1002 -12.03 -18.06 38.29
CA SER A 1002 -12.26 -18.67 36.96
C SER A 1002 -13.50 -18.09 36.29
N ARG A 1003 -14.58 -17.85 37.05
CA ARG A 1003 -15.77 -17.18 36.53
C ARG A 1003 -15.48 -15.74 36.10
N ALA A 1004 -14.77 -14.97 36.92
CA ALA A 1004 -14.35 -13.60 36.60
C ALA A 1004 -13.51 -13.55 35.32
N GLU A 1005 -12.60 -14.52 35.15
CA GLU A 1005 -11.78 -14.66 33.95
C GLU A 1005 -12.62 -14.85 32.69
N VAL A 1006 -13.54 -15.82 32.69
CA VAL A 1006 -14.37 -16.11 31.50
C VAL A 1006 -15.29 -14.92 31.18
N LEU A 1007 -15.90 -14.28 32.18
CA LEU A 1007 -16.68 -13.05 31.99
C LEU A 1007 -15.84 -11.93 31.38
N PHE A 1008 -14.61 -11.75 31.85
CA PHE A 1008 -13.69 -10.75 31.34
C PHE A 1008 -13.31 -11.05 29.87
N LEU A 1009 -12.99 -12.29 29.53
CA LEU A 1009 -12.70 -12.72 28.16
C LEU A 1009 -13.89 -12.51 27.21
N LEU A 1010 -15.11 -12.83 27.65
CA LEU A 1010 -16.34 -12.55 26.89
C LEU A 1010 -16.55 -11.05 26.67
N ALA A 1011 -16.25 -10.22 27.66
CA ALA A 1011 -16.31 -8.77 27.52
C ALA A 1011 -15.35 -8.26 26.44
N LEU A 1012 -14.12 -8.79 26.39
CA LEU A 1012 -13.12 -8.42 25.39
C LEU A 1012 -13.51 -8.81 23.96
N ILE A 1013 -14.08 -10.00 23.75
CA ILE A 1013 -14.62 -10.38 22.42
C ILE A 1013 -15.69 -9.37 21.98
N ARG A 1014 -16.63 -9.04 22.87
CA ARG A 1014 -17.69 -8.07 22.57
C ARG A 1014 -17.13 -6.67 22.31
N LEU A 1015 -16.02 -6.28 22.94
CA LEU A 1015 -15.30 -5.07 22.59
C LEU A 1015 -14.68 -5.14 21.20
N GLU A 1016 -14.06 -6.25 20.81
CA GLU A 1016 -13.51 -6.41 19.45
C GLU A 1016 -14.62 -6.34 18.39
N GLU A 1017 -15.82 -6.85 18.66
CA GLU A 1017 -17.01 -6.72 17.81
C GLU A 1017 -17.67 -5.32 17.83
N ALA A 1018 -17.23 -4.42 18.71
CA ALA A 1018 -17.93 -3.16 19.03
C ALA A 1018 -19.36 -3.33 19.57
N ASN A 1019 -19.68 -4.48 20.18
CA ASN A 1019 -20.92 -4.70 20.93
C ASN A 1019 -20.79 -4.16 22.36
N ILE A 1020 -20.94 -2.83 22.46
CA ILE A 1020 -20.70 -2.05 23.68
C ILE A 1020 -21.63 -2.46 24.82
N GLU A 1021 -22.92 -2.66 24.55
CA GLU A 1021 -23.93 -2.99 25.56
C GLU A 1021 -23.62 -4.32 26.24
N SER A 1022 -23.30 -5.34 25.45
CA SER A 1022 -22.94 -6.67 25.98
C SER A 1022 -21.63 -6.61 26.75
N ALA A 1023 -20.60 -5.92 26.23
CA ALA A 1023 -19.34 -5.75 26.93
C ALA A 1023 -19.51 -5.08 28.30
N GLN A 1024 -20.30 -3.99 28.37
CA GLN A 1024 -20.62 -3.32 29.63
C GLN A 1024 -21.28 -4.26 30.64
N SER A 1025 -22.22 -5.10 30.19
CA SER A 1025 -22.91 -6.05 31.08
C SER A 1025 -21.95 -7.05 31.72
N PHE A 1026 -20.98 -7.56 30.95
CA PHE A 1026 -19.98 -8.50 31.44
C PHE A 1026 -18.98 -7.84 32.40
N PHE A 1027 -18.48 -6.64 32.09
CA PHE A 1027 -17.61 -5.91 33.02
C PHE A 1027 -18.30 -5.60 34.35
N LYS A 1028 -19.58 -5.19 34.31
CA LYS A 1028 -20.37 -5.00 35.54
C LYS A 1028 -20.53 -6.31 36.32
N ALA A 1029 -20.72 -7.44 35.65
CA ALA A 1029 -20.80 -8.74 36.30
C ALA A 1029 -19.49 -9.12 36.99
N VAL A 1030 -18.32 -8.86 36.38
CA VAL A 1030 -17.01 -9.08 37.03
C VAL A 1030 -16.90 -8.26 38.32
N ILE A 1031 -17.29 -6.99 38.29
CA ILE A 1031 -17.18 -6.08 39.44
C ILE A 1031 -18.16 -6.44 40.57
N THR A 1032 -19.40 -6.81 40.24
CA THR A 1032 -20.48 -6.99 41.22
C THR A 1032 -20.61 -8.42 41.74
N GLN A 1033 -20.30 -9.42 40.92
CA GLN A 1033 -20.59 -10.83 41.22
C GLN A 1033 -19.35 -11.64 41.61
N CYS A 1034 -18.14 -11.16 41.31
CA CYS A 1034 -16.90 -11.91 41.52
C CYS A 1034 -15.94 -11.32 42.57
N GLY A 1035 -16.33 -10.26 43.29
CA GLY A 1035 -15.55 -9.66 44.37
C GLY A 1035 -14.18 -9.09 43.94
N GLU A 1036 -13.19 -9.13 44.84
CA GLU A 1036 -11.78 -8.78 44.56
C GLU A 1036 -11.12 -9.85 43.69
N SER A 1037 -11.38 -9.77 42.38
CA SER A 1037 -10.73 -10.62 41.39
C SER A 1037 -9.53 -9.93 40.73
N ASN A 1038 -8.60 -10.71 40.19
CA ASN A 1038 -7.46 -10.23 39.41
C ASN A 1038 -7.84 -9.39 38.17
N TYR A 1039 -9.12 -9.41 37.78
CA TYR A 1039 -9.66 -8.71 36.62
C TYR A 1039 -10.48 -7.47 36.98
N ARG A 1040 -10.73 -7.21 38.28
CA ARG A 1040 -11.57 -6.10 38.75
C ARG A 1040 -11.02 -4.74 38.31
N GLN A 1041 -9.73 -4.49 38.50
CA GLN A 1041 -9.09 -3.21 38.18
C GLN A 1041 -9.18 -2.88 36.69
N LEU A 1042 -8.84 -3.83 35.83
CA LEU A 1042 -8.90 -3.65 34.39
C LEU A 1042 -10.36 -3.53 33.88
N SER A 1043 -11.29 -4.28 34.49
CA SER A 1043 -12.73 -4.15 34.19
C SER A 1043 -13.27 -2.77 34.53
N VAL A 1044 -12.82 -2.18 35.64
CA VAL A 1044 -13.15 -0.79 36.02
C VAL A 1044 -12.62 0.20 34.99
N ALA A 1045 -11.38 0.04 34.54
CA ALA A 1045 -10.79 0.91 33.51
C ALA A 1045 -11.56 0.84 32.18
N TYR A 1046 -11.92 -0.37 31.74
CA TYR A 1046 -12.77 -0.53 30.55
C TYR A 1046 -14.16 0.04 30.73
N LEU A 1047 -14.80 -0.17 31.88
CA LEU A 1047 -16.12 0.37 32.16
C LEU A 1047 -16.11 1.91 32.13
N ALA A 1048 -15.05 2.55 32.65
CA ALA A 1048 -14.88 4.00 32.61
C ALA A 1048 -14.79 4.54 31.17
N MET A 1049 -14.12 3.82 30.27
CA MET A 1049 -14.10 4.17 28.84
C MET A 1049 -15.47 3.98 28.17
N LEU A 1050 -16.21 2.94 28.57
CA LEU A 1050 -17.52 2.59 28.01
C LEU A 1050 -18.67 3.49 28.51
N ASN A 1051 -18.58 4.02 29.73
CA ASN A 1051 -19.67 4.76 30.38
C ASN A 1051 -19.16 5.85 31.32
N ASP A 1052 -19.70 7.07 31.18
CA ASP A 1052 -19.38 8.23 32.02
C ASP A 1052 -19.87 8.10 33.48
N GLN A 1053 -20.87 7.26 33.77
CA GLN A 1053 -21.43 7.08 35.12
C GLN A 1053 -20.72 5.99 35.94
N THR A 1054 -19.52 5.59 35.51
CA THR A 1054 -18.78 4.49 36.15
C THR A 1054 -18.37 4.81 37.58
N GLU A 1055 -17.98 6.05 37.90
CA GLU A 1055 -17.60 6.43 39.27
C GLU A 1055 -18.76 6.27 40.27
N VAL A 1056 -19.98 6.67 39.88
CA VAL A 1056 -21.19 6.49 40.69
C VAL A 1056 -21.43 5.00 40.92
N PHE A 1057 -21.39 4.21 39.85
CA PHE A 1057 -21.54 2.76 39.94
C PHE A 1057 -20.49 2.12 40.86
N ILE A 1058 -19.22 2.49 40.75
CA ILE A 1058 -18.17 1.92 41.61
C ILE A 1058 -18.40 2.32 43.07
N SER A 1059 -18.78 3.57 43.36
CA SER A 1059 -19.01 4.04 44.72
C SER A 1059 -20.10 3.26 45.47
N GLU A 1060 -21.10 2.73 44.76
CA GLU A 1060 -22.16 1.88 45.32
C GLU A 1060 -21.67 0.48 45.71
N TYR A 1061 -20.55 0.01 45.14
CA TYR A 1061 -19.99 -1.33 45.33
C TYR A 1061 -18.55 -1.29 45.90
N MET A 1062 -18.11 -0.15 46.41
CA MET A 1062 -16.92 -0.08 47.26
C MET A 1062 -17.24 -0.82 48.55
N ILE A 1063 -16.54 -1.93 48.79
CA ILE A 1063 -16.63 -2.66 50.04
C ILE A 1063 -16.08 -1.70 51.11
N SER A 1064 -16.93 -1.29 52.05
CA SER A 1064 -16.52 -0.60 53.28
C SER A 1064 -15.31 -1.34 53.86
N ASP A 1065 -14.25 -0.60 54.24
CA ASP A 1065 -13.24 -1.14 55.14
C ASP A 1065 -13.97 -1.91 56.24
N PHE A 1066 -13.54 -3.15 56.47
CA PHE A 1066 -14.08 -4.05 57.49
C PHE A 1066 -14.43 -3.24 58.74
N GLU A 1067 -15.72 -3.03 59.04
CA GLU A 1067 -16.09 -2.59 60.40
C GLU A 1067 -15.60 -3.73 61.29
N PRO A 1068 -14.62 -3.50 62.18
CA PRO A 1068 -14.18 -4.54 63.09
C PRO A 1068 -15.40 -5.00 63.86
N TYR A 1069 -15.69 -6.30 63.77
CA TYR A 1069 -16.79 -6.91 64.50
C TYR A 1069 -16.46 -6.82 65.99
N ASP A 1070 -17.07 -5.87 66.70
CA ASP A 1070 -16.91 -5.73 68.15
C ASP A 1070 -17.48 -6.98 68.83
N PHE A 1071 -16.59 -7.77 69.42
CA PHE A 1071 -16.99 -8.87 70.27
C PHE A 1071 -17.74 -8.29 71.49
N PRO A 1072 -18.96 -8.76 71.81
CA PRO A 1072 -19.69 -8.25 72.96
C PRO A 1072 -18.91 -8.51 74.25
N GLY A 1073 -18.29 -7.46 74.79
CA GLY A 1073 -17.51 -7.49 76.04
C GLY A 1073 -16.09 -6.93 75.98
N GLU A 1074 -15.55 -6.58 74.81
CA GLU A 1074 -14.27 -5.85 74.73
C GLU A 1074 -14.50 -4.34 74.92
N PRO A 1075 -13.71 -3.65 75.76
CA PRO A 1075 -13.77 -2.20 75.88
C PRO A 1075 -13.14 -1.55 74.64
N ASP A 1076 -13.87 -0.61 74.02
CA ASP A 1076 -13.40 0.16 72.87
C ASP A 1076 -11.98 0.68 73.07
N PRO A 1077 -11.07 0.54 72.08
CA PRO A 1077 -9.79 1.20 72.13
C PRO A 1077 -10.00 2.73 72.14
N PRO A 1078 -9.19 3.49 72.91
CA PRO A 1078 -9.35 4.93 72.99
C PRO A 1078 -9.17 5.57 71.60
N PRO A 1079 -9.93 6.63 71.28
CA PRO A 1079 -9.91 7.24 69.96
C PRO A 1079 -8.48 7.68 69.61
N VAL A 1080 -7.97 7.13 68.50
CA VAL A 1080 -6.69 7.54 67.93
C VAL A 1080 -6.86 8.98 67.45
N ALA A 1081 -6.09 9.90 68.03
CA ALA A 1081 -6.08 11.29 67.63
C ALA A 1081 -5.73 11.43 66.14
N PRO A 1082 -6.36 12.34 65.39
CA PRO A 1082 -6.10 12.50 63.97
C PRO A 1082 -4.61 12.82 63.73
N PRO A 1083 -3.99 12.27 62.67
CA PRO A 1083 -2.60 12.57 62.36
C PRO A 1083 -2.46 14.07 62.09
N ARG A 1084 -1.49 14.70 62.76
CA ARG A 1084 -1.11 16.08 62.47
C ARG A 1084 -0.63 16.16 61.00
N PRO A 1085 -0.95 17.24 60.28
CA PRO A 1085 -0.45 17.44 58.92
C PRO A 1085 1.08 17.56 58.96
N SER A 1086 1.78 16.61 58.32
CA SER A 1086 3.22 16.73 58.08
C SER A 1086 3.45 17.72 56.96
N THR A 1087 3.91 18.91 57.33
CA THR A 1087 4.58 19.86 56.44
C THR A 1087 5.99 19.37 56.13
N SER A 1088 6.23 18.97 54.89
CA SER A 1088 7.53 18.95 54.19
C SER A 1088 7.23 18.62 52.71
N GLY A 1089 7.48 19.44 51.71
CA GLY A 1089 8.48 20.51 51.62
C GLY A 1089 9.86 19.93 51.28
N GLU A 1090 9.98 19.25 50.14
CA GLU A 1090 11.02 19.35 49.09
C GLU A 1090 10.84 18.25 48.04
#